data_AF-A0A928IDD7-F1
#
_entry.id   AF-A0A928IDD7-F1
#
_cell.length_a   1.000
_cell.length_b   1.000
_cell.length_c   1.000
_cell.angle_alpha   90.00
_cell.angle_beta   90.00
_cell.angle_gamma   90.00
#
_symmetry.space_group_name_H-M   'P 1'
#
loop_
_entity.id
_entity.type
_entity.pdbx_description
1 polymer ?
#
loop_
_entity_poly.entity_id
_entity_poly.type
_entity_poly.pdbx_seq_one_letter_code
_entity_poly.pdbx_strand_id
1 'polypeptide(L)'
;MMPNKNDVVTIEITDVTLEGLGVGKTEEGYVLFVPQTAPGDIIKAKILKTLSSYGYAKVEEILTPSEARIEVDCPVFSKCGGCVFRHISYEKELEIKKNLVDAQFARIGGLDVRCDGITPSPERDRYRNKAQFPVGRDEKGLYFGFFASHSHRIIKCENCALHPAFYTDILNAIKKWGDRYNISAYDDETRKGLLRHIYIRDGRSSTEIIVCLVATGNTPKTKELIASLLATGLNIVGVVLCINDKEGNSILSDKFRTLYGKDHMTDTLCGLEFDISPRSFYQVNHDGAEKLYSIAAEYAGLTGNETLIDLYCGTGTIGLSMANRVKKLIGIEIIPDAVKNAAANAARAGVENAEFICADAGKAALDLAERGIAPEVIVVDPPRKGLSDDVIKAISDMSPERVVMISCNSATAARDAKKLSEVGFVPTKMQAVDMFPRTGHVETVVCLSREKADDYRKESKMISDEKSAYKSWSNLKKQMNDLLCDSLKGKISYFYTSYHEVHNAYGRATIQYEKKEIVAFSWDRQYEQVQDIKEQYKKMNNVPSMLVDYEGSLNAYKVANIAATKEKWMPNCTLCETDFLNSLTIYLKTDIATSLRSDNYLLRVFAYMDRRVGKRTLIKIKDDVENLPDWVKQFYRIRCEADGIIFPPKRITDETVVCLTRK
;
A
#
# COMPACT_ATOMS: atom_id res chain seq x y z
N MET A 1 -9.62 -15.46 28.69
CA MET A 1 -9.75 -14.48 29.79
C MET A 1 -8.91 -13.26 29.40
N MET A 2 -9.30 -12.02 29.71
CA MET A 2 -8.47 -10.87 29.31
C MET A 2 -7.16 -10.90 30.11
N PRO A 3 -5.99 -10.89 29.47
CA PRO A 3 -4.73 -11.03 30.20
C PRO A 3 -4.44 -9.76 31.02
N ASN A 4 -3.74 -9.91 32.14
CA ASN A 4 -3.41 -8.84 33.06
C ASN A 4 -2.03 -8.24 32.77
N LYS A 5 -1.80 -7.04 33.27
CA LYS A 5 -0.48 -6.42 33.24
C LYS A 5 0.53 -7.27 34.03
N ASN A 6 1.72 -7.44 33.46
CA ASN A 6 2.83 -8.28 33.91
C ASN A 6 2.67 -9.79 33.68
N ASP A 7 1.54 -10.25 33.16
CA ASP A 7 1.41 -11.64 32.73
C ASP A 7 2.44 -11.93 31.63
N VAL A 8 2.96 -13.16 31.63
CA VAL A 8 3.88 -13.65 30.60
C VAL A 8 3.14 -14.73 29.82
N VAL A 9 2.98 -14.50 28.52
CA VAL A 9 2.26 -15.40 27.61
C VAL A 9 3.18 -15.82 26.47
N THR A 10 3.03 -17.05 26.00
CA THR A 10 3.72 -17.51 24.79
C THR A 10 2.87 -17.14 23.59
N ILE A 11 3.44 -16.42 22.63
CA ILE A 11 2.77 -16.04 21.38
C ILE A 11 3.70 -16.21 20.19
N GLU A 12 3.13 -16.51 19.04
CA GLU A 12 3.78 -16.38 17.74
C GLU A 12 3.50 -14.98 17.18
N ILE A 13 4.54 -14.35 16.63
CA ILE A 13 4.43 -13.11 15.88
C ILE A 13 4.10 -13.46 14.44
N THR A 14 2.93 -13.04 13.96
CA THR A 14 2.43 -13.40 12.63
C THR A 14 2.54 -12.27 11.61
N ASP A 15 2.63 -11.02 12.09
CA ASP A 15 2.71 -9.83 11.23
C ASP A 15 3.50 -8.71 11.93
N VAL A 16 3.78 -7.60 11.25
CA VAL A 16 4.42 -6.41 11.82
C VAL A 16 3.81 -5.13 11.24
N THR A 17 3.58 -4.12 12.08
CA THR A 17 3.09 -2.80 11.64
C THR A 17 4.21 -1.94 11.03
N LEU A 18 3.89 -0.81 10.35
CA LEU A 18 4.93 0.13 9.90
C LEU A 18 5.73 0.72 11.04
N GLU A 19 5.15 0.85 12.23
CA GLU A 19 5.86 1.30 13.42
C GLU A 19 6.86 0.24 13.95
N GLY A 20 6.96 -0.92 13.29
CA GLY A 20 7.84 -2.02 13.66
C GLY A 20 7.39 -2.80 14.89
N LEU A 21 6.07 -2.79 15.15
CA LEU A 21 5.47 -3.56 16.23
C LEU A 21 5.00 -4.90 15.66
N GLY A 22 5.61 -6.00 16.09
CA GLY A 22 5.11 -7.33 15.78
C GLY A 22 3.74 -7.55 16.37
N VAL A 23 2.89 -8.24 15.62
CA VAL A 23 1.52 -8.55 15.98
C VAL A 23 1.45 -10.05 16.27
N GLY A 24 1.05 -10.38 17.48
CA GLY A 24 0.74 -11.75 17.88
C GLY A 24 -0.61 -11.82 18.58
N LYS A 25 -1.14 -13.03 18.72
CA LYS A 25 -2.40 -13.28 19.44
C LYS A 25 -2.16 -14.32 20.52
N THR A 26 -2.79 -14.12 21.68
CA THR A 26 -2.89 -15.19 22.68
C THR A 26 -3.78 -16.33 22.17
N GLU A 27 -3.78 -17.48 22.85
CA GLU A 27 -4.65 -18.61 22.51
C GLU A 27 -6.14 -18.21 22.49
N GLU A 28 -6.54 -17.24 23.32
CA GLU A 28 -7.91 -16.70 23.36
C GLU A 28 -8.18 -15.58 22.34
N GLY A 29 -7.23 -15.30 21.44
CA GLY A 29 -7.37 -14.35 20.35
C GLY A 29 -7.11 -12.88 20.71
N TYR A 30 -6.57 -12.59 21.91
CA TYR A 30 -6.26 -11.22 22.31
C TYR A 30 -5.00 -10.71 21.60
N VAL A 31 -5.10 -9.57 20.91
CA VAL A 31 -4.00 -9.03 20.08
C VAL A 31 -2.96 -8.32 20.94
N LEU A 32 -1.68 -8.64 20.73
CA LEU A 32 -0.55 -8.00 21.38
C LEU A 32 0.40 -7.39 20.35
N PHE A 33 0.76 -6.13 20.57
CA PHE A 33 1.81 -5.43 19.84
C PHE A 33 3.13 -5.51 20.61
N VAL A 34 4.17 -6.02 19.96
CA VAL A 34 5.47 -6.28 20.59
C VAL A 34 6.58 -5.67 19.74
N PRO A 35 7.33 -4.68 20.24
CA PRO A 35 8.44 -4.11 19.50
C PRO A 35 9.63 -5.10 19.42
N GLN A 36 10.50 -4.89 18.43
CA GLN A 36 11.77 -5.65 18.26
C GLN A 36 11.57 -7.15 18.01
N THR A 37 10.48 -7.52 17.36
CA THR A 37 10.17 -8.89 16.92
C THR A 37 10.02 -8.96 15.41
N ALA A 38 10.09 -10.16 14.85
CA ALA A 38 9.93 -10.45 13.43
C ALA A 38 8.80 -11.49 13.22
N PRO A 39 8.09 -11.48 12.07
CA PRO A 39 7.13 -12.53 11.76
C PRO A 39 7.79 -13.91 11.78
N GLY A 40 7.22 -14.87 12.49
CA GLY A 40 7.78 -16.20 12.78
C GLY A 40 8.52 -16.30 14.12
N ASP A 41 8.74 -15.19 14.85
CA ASP A 41 9.28 -15.27 16.22
C ASP A 41 8.23 -15.94 17.14
N ILE A 42 8.62 -17.00 17.87
CA ILE A 42 7.88 -17.52 19.02
C ILE A 42 8.53 -16.98 20.29
N ILE A 43 7.77 -16.23 21.09
CA ILE A 43 8.31 -15.48 22.24
C ILE A 43 7.52 -15.73 23.50
N LYS A 44 8.19 -15.55 24.65
CA LYS A 44 7.52 -15.18 25.91
C LYS A 44 7.36 -13.67 25.93
N ALA A 45 6.12 -13.22 25.79
CA ALA A 45 5.75 -11.81 25.80
C ALA A 45 5.29 -11.41 27.21
N LYS A 46 5.98 -10.43 27.81
CA LYS A 46 5.55 -9.82 29.08
C LYS A 46 4.66 -8.61 28.81
N ILE A 47 3.41 -8.70 29.26
CA ILE A 47 2.39 -7.69 28.99
C ILE A 47 2.65 -6.42 29.82
N LEU A 48 2.77 -5.29 29.14
CA LEU A 48 3.06 -3.99 29.76
C LEU A 48 1.80 -3.15 29.96
N LYS A 49 0.87 -3.25 29.02
CA LYS A 49 -0.37 -2.48 29.00
C LYS A 49 -1.47 -3.27 28.30
N THR A 50 -2.64 -3.34 28.92
CA THR A 50 -3.84 -3.94 28.33
C THR A 50 -4.87 -2.84 28.03
N LEU A 51 -5.51 -2.94 26.87
CA LEU A 51 -6.66 -2.14 26.47
C LEU A 51 -7.84 -3.06 26.13
N SER A 52 -8.97 -2.49 25.72
CA SER A 52 -10.22 -3.25 25.53
C SER A 52 -10.14 -4.36 24.48
N SER A 53 -9.38 -4.16 23.40
CA SER A 53 -9.28 -5.10 22.28
C SER A 53 -7.86 -5.51 21.88
N TYR A 54 -6.85 -4.87 22.46
CA TYR A 54 -5.44 -5.16 22.21
C TYR A 54 -4.56 -4.69 23.37
N GLY A 55 -3.31 -5.15 23.42
CA GLY A 55 -2.33 -4.72 24.42
C GLY A 55 -0.95 -4.49 23.82
N TYR A 56 -0.05 -3.99 24.66
CA TYR A 56 1.37 -3.86 24.36
C TYR A 56 2.15 -4.78 25.29
N ALA A 57 3.10 -5.51 24.73
CA ALA A 57 4.02 -6.34 25.47
C ALA A 57 5.47 -6.05 25.06
N LYS A 58 6.42 -6.61 25.81
CA LYS A 58 7.83 -6.66 25.42
C LYS A 58 8.28 -8.12 25.36
N VAL A 59 9.33 -8.36 24.59
CA VAL A 59 10.02 -9.65 24.60
C VAL A 59 10.68 -9.85 25.96
N GLU A 60 10.30 -10.91 26.67
CA GLU A 60 11.01 -11.39 27.85
C GLU A 60 12.05 -12.44 27.42
N GLU A 61 11.69 -13.32 26.49
CA GLU A 61 12.54 -14.36 25.92
C GLU A 61 12.08 -14.70 24.49
N ILE A 62 13.02 -14.92 23.56
CA ILE A 62 12.74 -15.49 22.24
C ILE A 62 12.98 -17.00 22.33
N LEU A 63 11.92 -17.79 22.20
CA LEU A 63 11.99 -19.26 22.27
C LEU A 63 12.40 -19.85 20.93
N THR A 64 11.89 -19.29 19.84
CA THR A 64 12.25 -19.69 18.48
C THR A 64 12.38 -18.43 17.63
N PRO A 65 13.59 -18.07 17.19
CA PRO A 65 13.77 -16.91 16.33
C PRO A 65 13.24 -17.19 14.92
N SER A 66 12.63 -16.19 14.30
CA SER A 66 12.26 -16.20 12.89
C SER A 66 13.49 -16.37 11.99
N GLU A 67 13.34 -17.12 10.89
CA GLU A 67 14.34 -17.23 9.83
C GLU A 67 14.64 -15.88 9.15
N ALA A 68 13.72 -14.92 9.24
CA ALA A 68 13.92 -13.58 8.69
C ALA A 68 14.83 -12.69 9.57
N ARG A 69 15.26 -13.15 10.75
CA ARG A 69 16.13 -12.35 11.62
C ARG A 69 17.55 -12.22 11.06
N ILE A 70 18.13 -11.05 11.24
CA ILE A 70 19.54 -10.78 10.95
C ILE A 70 20.25 -10.19 12.18
N GLU A 71 21.57 -10.26 12.18
CA GLU A 71 22.39 -9.58 13.19
C GLU A 71 22.22 -8.06 13.07
N VAL A 72 22.03 -7.41 14.22
CA VAL A 72 21.86 -5.96 14.30
C VAL A 72 23.22 -5.29 14.34
N ASP A 73 23.57 -4.61 13.25
CA ASP A 73 24.82 -3.89 13.05
C ASP A 73 24.82 -2.45 13.63
N CYS A 74 23.74 -2.03 14.28
CA CYS A 74 23.63 -0.73 14.95
C CYS A 74 23.53 -0.88 16.48
N PRO A 75 24.54 -0.44 17.26
CA PRO A 75 24.61 -0.70 18.70
C PRO A 75 23.51 0.00 19.52
N VAL A 76 22.83 0.97 18.93
CA VAL A 76 21.76 1.75 19.57
C VAL A 76 20.38 1.46 19.01
N PHE A 77 20.24 0.48 18.11
CA PHE A 77 18.98 0.13 17.45
C PHE A 77 17.81 -0.04 18.42
N SER A 78 18.02 -0.75 19.52
CA SER A 78 16.97 -1.03 20.52
C SER A 78 16.48 0.19 21.31
N LYS A 79 17.14 1.34 21.14
CA LYS A 79 16.85 2.59 21.89
C LYS A 79 16.53 3.77 20.97
N CYS A 80 17.16 3.84 19.80
CA CYS A 80 17.00 4.92 18.83
C CYS A 80 15.62 4.84 18.15
N GLY A 81 14.94 5.98 17.96
CA GLY A 81 13.65 6.03 17.27
C GLY A 81 13.72 6.04 15.73
N GLY A 82 14.90 5.82 15.14
CA GLY A 82 15.11 5.96 13.70
C GLY A 82 14.78 4.73 12.87
N CYS A 83 15.34 3.57 13.22
CA CYS A 83 15.15 2.31 12.49
C CYS A 83 14.22 1.39 13.26
N VAL A 84 13.41 0.60 12.54
CA VAL A 84 12.48 -0.36 13.16
C VAL A 84 12.59 -1.77 12.57
N PHE A 85 13.24 -1.95 11.42
CA PHE A 85 13.40 -3.25 10.74
C PHE A 85 14.86 -3.74 10.66
N ARG A 86 15.78 -3.13 11.42
CA ARG A 86 17.21 -3.44 11.31
C ARG A 86 17.60 -4.83 11.84
N HIS A 87 16.69 -5.50 12.55
CA HIS A 87 16.80 -6.90 12.97
C HIS A 87 16.11 -7.89 12.00
N ILE A 88 15.55 -7.40 10.89
CA ILE A 88 14.83 -8.18 9.87
C ILE A 88 15.62 -8.12 8.55
N SER A 89 15.68 -9.24 7.82
CA SER A 89 16.26 -9.31 6.49
C SER A 89 15.59 -8.30 5.57
N TYR A 90 16.36 -7.73 4.63
CA TYR A 90 15.83 -6.66 3.80
C TYR A 90 14.74 -7.16 2.85
N GLU A 91 14.87 -8.41 2.40
CA GLU A 91 13.91 -9.09 1.56
C GLU A 91 12.56 -9.23 2.28
N LYS A 92 12.58 -9.58 3.58
CA LYS A 92 11.37 -9.64 4.40
C LYS A 92 10.82 -8.25 4.73
N GLU A 93 11.68 -7.25 4.95
CA GLU A 93 11.26 -5.86 5.11
C GLU A 93 10.45 -5.35 3.90
N LEU A 94 10.92 -5.63 2.68
CA LEU A 94 10.22 -5.29 1.44
C LEU A 94 8.87 -6.01 1.33
N GLU A 95 8.83 -7.30 1.65
CA GLU A 95 7.59 -8.08 1.68
C GLU A 95 6.56 -7.50 2.66
N ILE A 96 6.98 -7.18 3.89
CA ILE A 96 6.12 -6.56 4.91
C ILE A 96 5.54 -5.23 4.39
N LYS A 97 6.39 -4.35 3.85
CA LYS A 97 5.95 -3.05 3.31
C LYS A 97 4.94 -3.23 2.17
N LYS A 98 5.22 -4.10 1.20
CA LYS A 98 4.32 -4.37 0.07
C LYS A 98 2.97 -4.93 0.54
N ASN A 99 2.99 -5.96 1.39
CA ASN A 99 1.78 -6.61 1.90
C ASN A 99 0.89 -5.61 2.65
N LEU A 100 1.49 -4.67 3.36
CA LEU A 100 0.72 -3.63 4.02
C LEU A 100 0.09 -2.64 3.03
N VAL A 101 0.81 -2.21 1.99
CA VAL A 101 0.25 -1.36 0.93
C VAL A 101 -0.97 -2.06 0.32
N ASP A 102 -0.84 -3.34 -0.07
CA ASP A 102 -1.95 -4.15 -0.59
C ASP A 102 -3.13 -4.21 0.40
N ALA A 103 -2.85 -4.52 1.67
CA ALA A 103 -3.88 -4.63 2.70
C ALA A 103 -4.61 -3.29 2.94
N GLN A 104 -3.94 -2.15 2.83
CA GLN A 104 -4.55 -0.85 3.02
C GLN A 104 -5.44 -0.46 1.85
N PHE A 105 -5.03 -0.71 0.60
CA PHE A 105 -5.89 -0.48 -0.57
C PHE A 105 -7.13 -1.38 -0.55
N ALA A 106 -6.98 -2.64 -0.15
CA ALA A 106 -8.10 -3.55 0.01
C ALA A 106 -9.04 -3.13 1.17
N ARG A 107 -8.51 -2.85 2.37
CA ARG A 107 -9.33 -2.62 3.58
C ARG A 107 -9.87 -1.20 3.71
N ILE A 108 -9.06 -0.20 3.40
CA ILE A 108 -9.41 1.23 3.54
C ILE A 108 -10.04 1.73 2.24
N GLY A 109 -9.39 1.42 1.11
CA GLY A 109 -9.89 1.80 -0.21
C GLY A 109 -11.12 1.00 -0.63
N GLY A 110 -11.21 -0.27 -0.25
CA GLY A 110 -12.22 -1.17 -0.81
C GLY A 110 -12.01 -1.39 -2.31
N LEU A 111 -10.75 -1.29 -2.76
CA LEU A 111 -10.37 -1.31 -4.17
C LEU A 111 -9.74 -2.65 -4.51
N ASP A 112 -10.11 -3.21 -5.66
CA ASP A 112 -9.50 -4.42 -6.22
C ASP A 112 -8.29 -4.05 -7.10
N VAL A 113 -7.30 -3.40 -6.49
CA VAL A 113 -6.01 -3.07 -7.10
C VAL A 113 -4.91 -3.70 -6.25
N ARG A 114 -3.93 -4.31 -6.91
CA ARG A 114 -2.77 -4.90 -6.25
C ARG A 114 -1.52 -4.14 -6.61
N CYS A 115 -0.60 -4.07 -5.64
CA CYS A 115 0.74 -3.57 -5.82
C CYS A 115 1.51 -4.53 -6.72
N ASP A 116 1.95 -4.05 -7.87
CA ASP A 116 2.74 -4.80 -8.85
C ASP A 116 4.04 -5.32 -8.20
N GLY A 117 4.65 -4.49 -7.36
CA GLY A 117 5.76 -4.87 -6.51
C GLY A 117 6.18 -3.74 -5.59
N ILE A 118 7.31 -3.94 -4.91
CA ILE A 118 8.04 -2.88 -4.22
C ILE A 118 9.42 -2.73 -4.85
N THR A 119 9.75 -1.53 -5.30
CA THR A 119 11.06 -1.20 -5.84
C THR A 119 12.03 -1.01 -4.67
N PRO A 120 13.09 -1.83 -4.55
CA PRO A 120 14.09 -1.66 -3.51
C PRO A 120 14.82 -0.32 -3.65
N SER A 121 15.23 0.28 -2.53
CA SER A 121 16.22 1.36 -2.56
C SER A 121 17.50 0.88 -3.25
N PRO A 122 18.15 1.72 -4.09
CA PRO A 122 19.47 1.41 -4.64
C PRO A 122 20.51 1.14 -3.55
N GLU A 123 20.48 1.96 -2.49
CA GLU A 123 21.36 1.84 -1.33
C GLU A 123 20.55 1.62 -0.04
N ARG A 124 20.99 0.65 0.77
CA ARG A 124 20.30 0.28 2.04
C ARG A 124 20.85 1.06 3.23
N ASP A 125 22.14 1.40 3.18
CA ASP A 125 22.85 2.21 4.16
C ASP A 125 23.41 3.46 3.48
N ARG A 126 23.78 4.47 4.27
CA ARG A 126 24.42 5.72 3.82
C ARG A 126 23.64 6.52 2.76
N TYR A 127 22.35 6.23 2.56
CA TYR A 127 21.51 6.86 1.56
C TYR A 127 20.97 8.24 1.96
N ARG A 128 20.92 8.54 3.27
CA ARG A 128 20.30 9.78 3.76
C ARG A 128 21.23 10.97 3.58
N ASN A 129 20.89 11.82 2.62
CA ASN A 129 21.62 13.05 2.31
C ASN A 129 21.34 14.21 3.27
N LYS A 130 20.59 13.98 4.36
CA LYS A 130 20.22 14.98 5.37
C LYS A 130 20.15 14.35 6.75
N ALA A 131 20.77 14.99 7.73
CA ALA A 131 20.63 14.65 9.15
C ALA A 131 20.31 15.87 10.00
N GLN A 132 19.63 15.62 11.11
CA GLN A 132 19.32 16.60 12.16
C GLN A 132 19.66 15.98 13.50
N PHE A 133 20.75 16.43 14.10
CA PHE A 133 21.27 15.91 15.35
C PHE A 133 20.92 16.86 16.49
N PRO A 134 20.04 16.49 17.44
CA PRO A 134 19.94 17.21 18.70
C PRO A 134 21.29 17.25 19.42
N VAL A 135 21.58 18.39 20.06
CA VAL A 135 22.82 18.62 20.79
C VAL A 135 22.55 18.44 22.28
N GLY A 136 23.34 17.58 22.92
CA GLY A 136 23.40 17.46 24.38
C GLY A 136 24.77 17.87 24.91
N ARG A 137 24.87 18.11 26.22
CA ARG A 137 26.13 18.32 26.93
C ARG A 137 26.13 17.49 28.21
N ASP A 138 27.24 16.82 28.49
CA ASP A 138 27.50 16.18 29.78
C ASP A 138 28.92 16.52 30.27
N GLU A 139 29.37 15.85 31.32
CA GLU A 139 30.70 16.05 31.92
C GLU A 139 31.85 15.84 30.91
N LYS A 140 31.63 15.06 29.84
CA LYS A 140 32.61 14.79 28.80
C LYS A 140 32.54 15.77 27.63
N GLY A 141 31.64 16.75 27.68
CA GLY A 141 31.46 17.77 26.65
C GLY A 141 30.19 17.60 25.83
N LEU A 142 30.17 18.18 24.64
CA LEU A 142 29.06 18.06 23.70
C LEU A 142 28.95 16.62 23.17
N TYR A 143 27.71 16.19 22.97
CA TYR A 143 27.42 14.93 22.30
C TYR A 143 26.20 15.09 21.39
N PHE A 144 26.12 14.19 20.41
CA PHE A 144 25.05 14.18 19.41
C PHE A 144 24.42 12.80 19.29
N GLY A 145 23.24 12.75 18.70
CA GLY A 145 22.55 11.50 18.48
C GLY A 145 21.16 11.70 17.93
N PHE A 146 20.24 10.82 18.33
CA PHE A 146 18.84 10.88 17.94
C PHE A 146 17.96 10.70 19.16
N PHE A 147 16.74 11.21 19.09
CA PHE A 147 15.76 10.99 20.14
C PHE A 147 15.37 9.50 20.23
N ALA A 148 15.18 9.04 21.47
CA ALA A 148 14.57 7.73 21.72
C ALA A 148 13.09 7.75 21.28
N SER A 149 12.56 6.59 20.90
CA SER A 149 11.15 6.47 20.50
C SER A 149 10.21 7.07 21.56
N HIS A 150 9.34 7.99 21.13
CA HIS A 150 8.35 8.67 21.99
C HIS A 150 8.95 9.48 23.17
N SER A 151 10.16 10.03 23.02
CA SER A 151 10.84 10.82 24.06
C SER A 151 11.74 11.90 23.45
N HIS A 152 12.10 12.95 24.21
CA HIS A 152 13.16 13.89 23.85
C HIS A 152 14.53 13.50 24.45
N ARG A 153 14.65 12.28 24.99
CA ARG A 153 15.94 11.76 25.47
C ARG A 153 16.86 11.44 24.30
N ILE A 154 18.03 12.10 24.24
CA ILE A 154 19.03 11.88 23.20
C ILE A 154 19.77 10.55 23.46
N ILE A 155 19.77 9.68 22.46
CA ILE A 155 20.58 8.46 22.38
C ILE A 155 21.82 8.78 21.57
N LYS A 156 22.99 8.73 22.21
CA LYS A 156 24.29 9.03 21.58
C LYS A 156 24.52 8.16 20.35
N CYS A 157 24.68 8.78 19.20
CA CYS A 157 24.85 8.10 17.92
C CYS A 157 25.43 9.08 16.90
N GLU A 158 26.75 9.23 16.90
CA GLU A 158 27.46 10.16 16.00
C GLU A 158 27.68 9.52 14.61
N ASN A 159 27.80 8.19 14.54
CA ASN A 159 27.90 7.42 13.29
C ASN A 159 26.63 6.56 13.08
N CYS A 160 25.60 7.16 12.48
CA CYS A 160 24.41 6.44 12.05
C CYS A 160 24.66 5.78 10.70
N ALA A 161 24.40 4.47 10.57
CA ALA A 161 24.64 3.79 9.30
C ALA A 161 23.73 4.24 8.15
N LEU A 162 22.64 4.96 8.43
CA LEU A 162 21.80 5.55 7.37
C LEU A 162 22.37 6.84 6.78
N HIS A 163 23.24 7.55 7.51
CA HIS A 163 23.87 8.80 7.05
C HIS A 163 25.30 8.54 6.55
N PRO A 164 25.83 9.33 5.60
CA PRO A 164 27.22 9.22 5.17
C PRO A 164 28.20 9.25 6.35
N ALA A 165 29.25 8.41 6.29
CA ALA A 165 30.20 8.27 7.40
C ALA A 165 30.92 9.59 7.75
N PHE A 166 31.19 10.42 6.75
CA PHE A 166 31.86 11.73 6.91
C PHE A 166 31.07 12.74 7.74
N TYR A 167 29.77 12.52 8.00
CA TYR A 167 29.00 13.37 8.93
C TYR A 167 29.64 13.36 10.32
N THR A 168 30.27 12.25 10.70
CA THR A 168 31.00 12.11 11.98
C THR A 168 32.13 13.13 12.08
N ASP A 169 32.83 13.43 10.98
CA ASP A 169 33.95 14.38 10.97
C ASP A 169 33.46 15.81 11.19
N ILE A 170 32.31 16.16 10.61
CA ILE A 170 31.63 17.45 10.83
C ILE A 170 31.20 17.58 12.30
N LEU A 171 30.57 16.53 12.85
CA LEU A 171 30.16 16.52 14.26
C LEU A 171 31.37 16.64 15.19
N ASN A 172 32.46 15.93 14.92
CA ASN A 172 33.70 16.01 15.69
C ASN A 172 34.33 17.41 15.64
N ALA A 173 34.32 18.06 14.46
CA ALA A 173 34.79 19.44 14.32
C ALA A 173 33.96 20.41 15.18
N ILE A 174 32.63 20.27 15.15
CA ILE A 174 31.72 21.11 15.95
C ILE A 174 31.90 20.81 17.44
N LYS A 175 32.04 19.56 17.85
CA LYS A 175 32.30 19.16 19.23
C LYS A 175 33.60 19.76 19.76
N LYS A 176 34.68 19.65 19.00
CA LYS A 176 35.99 20.22 19.37
C LYS A 176 35.91 21.73 19.58
N TRP A 177 35.21 22.45 18.70
CA TRP A 177 34.95 23.87 18.87
C TRP A 177 34.06 24.14 20.10
N GLY A 178 32.96 23.41 20.23
CA GLY A 178 31.98 23.59 21.28
C GLY A 178 32.56 23.35 22.67
N ASP A 179 33.39 22.32 22.83
CA ASP A 179 34.04 22.01 24.10
C ASP A 179 35.14 23.00 24.45
N ARG A 180 35.96 23.39 23.46
CA ARG A 180 37.02 24.40 23.66
C ARG A 180 36.47 25.73 24.15
N TYR A 181 35.32 26.16 23.63
CA TYR A 181 34.72 27.45 23.96
C TYR A 181 33.52 27.35 24.90
N ASN A 182 33.34 26.19 25.54
CA ASN A 182 32.29 25.91 26.51
C ASN A 182 30.88 26.33 26.02
N ILE A 183 30.57 25.96 24.78
CA ILE A 183 29.27 26.22 24.18
C ILE A 183 28.21 25.33 24.86
N SER A 184 27.14 25.96 25.32
CA SER A 184 26.04 25.24 25.98
C SER A 184 25.10 24.58 24.97
N ALA A 185 24.70 23.35 25.28
CA ALA A 185 23.56 22.70 24.64
C ALA A 185 22.27 23.31 25.20
N TYR A 186 21.24 23.39 24.36
CA TYR A 186 19.91 23.81 24.77
C TYR A 186 19.19 22.67 25.49
N ASP A 187 18.52 23.02 26.58
CA ASP A 187 17.76 22.11 27.41
C ASP A 187 16.28 22.48 27.32
N ASP A 188 15.46 21.56 26.81
CA ASP A 188 14.02 21.78 26.57
C ASP A 188 13.23 22.02 27.87
N GLU A 189 13.67 21.45 29.01
CA GLU A 189 12.97 21.55 30.29
C GLU A 189 13.23 22.91 30.97
N THR A 190 14.49 23.31 31.03
CA THR A 190 14.93 24.56 31.66
C THR A 190 14.86 25.77 30.72
N ARG A 191 14.76 25.51 29.40
CA ARG A 191 14.72 26.49 28.31
C ARG A 191 15.96 27.38 28.25
N LYS A 192 17.10 26.83 28.67
CA LYS A 192 18.40 27.51 28.71
C LYS A 192 19.38 26.83 27.77
N GLY A 193 20.41 27.56 27.38
CA GLY A 193 21.47 27.08 26.51
C GLY A 193 21.39 27.63 25.09
N LEU A 194 22.41 27.35 24.29
CA LEU A 194 22.59 27.96 22.98
C LEU A 194 22.27 27.00 21.82
N LEU A 195 23.04 25.92 21.67
CA LEU A 195 22.92 25.02 20.53
C LEU A 195 21.78 24.02 20.73
N ARG A 196 20.83 24.01 19.80
CA ARG A 196 19.70 23.07 19.79
C ARG A 196 20.00 21.85 18.94
N HIS A 197 20.37 22.08 17.68
CA HIS A 197 20.57 21.03 16.70
C HIS A 197 21.72 21.36 15.75
N ILE A 198 22.37 20.32 15.22
CA ILE A 198 23.23 20.39 14.04
C ILE A 198 22.47 19.77 12.87
N TYR A 199 22.22 20.57 11.84
CA TYR A 199 21.65 20.13 10.58
C TYR A 199 22.78 19.99 9.57
N ILE A 200 22.87 18.85 8.90
CA ILE A 200 23.84 18.59 7.83
C ILE A 200 23.05 18.11 6.63
N ARG A 201 23.41 18.60 5.44
CA ARG A 201 22.94 18.07 4.17
C ARG A 201 24.08 18.04 3.15
N ASP A 202 24.11 17.00 2.33
CA ASP A 202 25.07 16.82 1.24
C ASP A 202 24.35 16.62 -0.10
N GLY A 203 24.96 17.12 -1.17
CA GLY A 203 24.55 16.84 -2.54
C GLY A 203 25.17 15.51 -2.99
N ARG A 204 24.34 14.58 -3.45
CA ARG A 204 24.81 13.23 -3.81
C ARG A 204 25.55 13.23 -5.14
N SER A 205 25.14 14.10 -6.05
CA SER A 205 25.78 14.28 -7.35
C SER A 205 26.90 15.33 -7.28
N SER A 206 26.67 16.45 -6.59
CA SER A 206 27.62 17.57 -6.54
C SER A 206 28.73 17.44 -5.50
N THR A 207 28.54 16.60 -4.47
CA THR A 207 29.34 16.53 -3.24
C THR A 207 29.35 17.79 -2.38
N GLU A 208 28.61 18.84 -2.75
CA GLU A 208 28.51 20.08 -1.96
C GLU A 208 27.83 19.79 -0.61
N ILE A 209 28.36 20.37 0.47
CA ILE A 209 27.83 20.19 1.84
C ILE A 209 27.41 21.53 2.42
N ILE A 210 26.23 21.55 3.03
CA ILE A 210 25.76 22.65 3.86
C ILE A 210 25.63 22.22 5.32
N VAL A 211 26.25 22.99 6.21
CA VAL A 211 26.18 22.78 7.67
C VAL A 211 25.37 23.92 8.27
N CYS A 212 24.26 23.60 8.93
CA CYS A 212 23.40 24.57 9.59
C CYS A 212 23.39 24.34 11.11
N LEU A 213 23.83 25.33 11.87
CA LEU A 213 23.72 25.34 13.33
C LEU A 213 22.35 25.92 13.70
N VAL A 214 21.56 25.19 14.46
CA VAL A 214 20.32 25.69 15.04
C VAL A 214 20.61 26.12 16.47
N ALA A 215 20.42 27.40 16.77
CA ALA A 215 20.71 27.96 18.08
C ALA A 215 19.64 28.96 18.54
N THR A 216 19.56 29.23 19.83
CA THR A 216 18.65 30.25 20.40
C THR A 216 19.12 31.69 20.12
N GLY A 217 20.35 31.87 19.61
CA GLY A 217 20.93 33.18 19.32
C GLY A 217 22.21 33.08 18.48
N ASN A 218 23.01 34.13 18.51
CA ASN A 218 24.31 34.17 17.81
C ASN A 218 25.30 33.16 18.40
N THR A 219 26.07 32.50 17.53
CA THR A 219 27.17 31.63 17.96
C THR A 219 28.42 32.45 18.25
N PRO A 220 29.03 32.38 19.46
CA PRO A 220 30.31 33.03 19.73
C PRO A 220 31.42 32.31 18.96
N LYS A 221 32.61 32.93 18.83
CA LYS A 221 33.80 32.26 18.24
C LYS A 221 33.52 31.62 16.87
N THR A 222 32.75 32.33 16.05
CA THR A 222 32.28 31.86 14.74
C THR A 222 33.43 31.61 13.77
N LYS A 223 34.48 32.43 13.81
CA LYS A 223 35.65 32.25 12.93
C LYS A 223 36.36 30.93 13.23
N GLU A 224 36.45 30.56 14.50
CA GLU A 224 37.08 29.33 14.96
C GLU A 224 36.21 28.10 14.68
N LEU A 225 34.88 28.24 14.73
CA LEU A 225 33.95 27.21 14.24
C LEU A 225 34.17 26.94 12.74
N ILE A 226 34.16 28.00 11.92
CA ILE A 226 34.35 27.88 10.47
C ILE A 226 35.71 27.25 10.17
N ALA A 227 36.79 27.72 10.80
CA ALA A 227 38.11 27.14 10.64
C ALA A 227 38.15 25.65 11.03
N SER A 228 37.46 25.26 12.10
CA SER A 228 37.38 23.86 12.52
C SER A 228 36.62 22.99 11.52
N LEU A 229 35.56 23.52 10.89
CA LEU A 229 34.80 22.82 9.86
C LEU A 229 35.60 22.69 8.57
N LEU A 230 36.24 23.76 8.09
CA LEU A 230 37.04 23.74 6.87
C LEU A 230 38.29 22.84 6.99
N ALA A 231 38.84 22.70 8.20
CA ALA A 231 39.96 21.78 8.47
C ALA A 231 39.60 20.29 8.27
N THR A 232 38.32 19.93 8.10
CA THR A 232 37.92 18.56 7.73
C THR A 232 38.31 18.20 6.29
N GLY A 233 38.56 19.18 5.43
CA GLY A 233 38.84 18.97 4.00
C GLY A 233 37.61 18.57 3.17
N LEU A 234 36.43 18.52 3.78
CA LEU A 234 35.17 18.24 3.09
C LEU A 234 34.73 19.45 2.26
N ASN A 235 33.94 19.20 1.22
CA ASN A 235 33.40 20.24 0.33
C ASN A 235 32.25 21.03 0.98
N ILE A 236 32.53 21.69 2.11
CA ILE A 236 31.58 22.54 2.83
C ILE A 236 31.49 23.89 2.10
N VAL A 237 30.45 24.04 1.29
CA VAL A 237 30.21 25.27 0.52
C VAL A 237 29.50 26.35 1.33
N GLY A 238 28.85 25.96 2.43
CA GLY A 238 28.04 26.87 3.25
C GLY A 238 28.01 26.47 4.72
N VAL A 239 28.18 27.46 5.60
CA VAL A 239 27.85 27.34 7.03
C VAL A 239 26.80 28.36 7.38
N VAL A 240 25.65 27.91 7.87
CA VAL A 240 24.47 28.75 8.13
C VAL A 240 24.09 28.67 9.61
N LEU A 241 23.61 29.78 10.16
CA LEU A 241 22.99 29.85 11.48
C LEU A 241 21.48 29.99 11.32
N CYS A 242 20.72 29.09 11.91
CA CYS A 242 19.28 29.21 12.11
C CYS A 242 19.01 29.63 13.55
N ILE A 243 18.47 30.84 13.76
CA ILE A 243 18.13 31.34 15.09
C ILE A 243 16.71 30.92 15.44
N ASN A 244 16.57 29.93 16.32
CA ASN A 244 15.29 29.42 16.80
C ASN A 244 15.18 29.57 18.32
N ASP A 245 14.61 30.71 18.72
CA ASP A 245 14.27 31.12 20.08
C ASP A 245 12.83 30.73 20.49
N LYS A 246 12.10 30.04 19.62
CA LYS A 246 10.68 29.70 19.81
C LYS A 246 10.51 28.37 20.56
N GLU A 247 9.41 28.28 21.31
CA GLU A 247 8.93 27.04 21.93
C GLU A 247 8.35 26.06 20.90
N GLY A 248 8.37 24.78 21.24
CA GLY A 248 7.79 23.70 20.44
C GLY A 248 8.80 22.88 19.64
N ASN A 249 8.27 21.95 18.85
CA ASN A 249 9.04 20.88 18.21
C ASN A 249 9.59 21.25 16.82
N SER A 250 9.35 22.46 16.33
CA SER A 250 9.94 22.91 15.07
C SER A 250 11.44 23.12 15.24
N ILE A 251 12.24 22.38 14.47
CA ILE A 251 13.70 22.46 14.54
C ILE A 251 14.19 23.76 13.88
N LEU A 252 13.72 24.05 12.67
CA LEU A 252 14.10 25.26 11.93
C LEU A 252 13.12 26.40 12.19
N SER A 253 13.61 27.63 12.10
CA SER A 253 12.84 28.87 12.14
C SER A 253 12.86 29.55 10.76
N ASP A 254 12.43 30.80 10.74
CA ASP A 254 12.48 31.74 9.61
C ASP A 254 13.71 32.67 9.64
N LYS A 255 14.53 32.63 10.70
CA LYS A 255 15.67 33.52 10.89
C LYS A 255 16.97 32.82 10.54
N PHE A 256 17.49 33.05 9.34
CA PHE A 256 18.77 32.49 8.88
C PHE A 256 19.85 33.57 8.74
N ARG A 257 21.10 33.21 8.99
CA ARG A 257 22.28 34.02 8.67
C ARG A 257 23.41 33.15 8.15
N THR A 258 23.96 33.49 6.99
CA THR A 258 25.15 32.86 6.45
C THR A 258 26.37 33.26 7.27
N LEU A 259 27.10 32.28 7.79
CA LEU A 259 28.34 32.47 8.54
C LEU A 259 29.56 32.33 7.62
N TYR A 260 29.46 31.48 6.60
CA TYR A 260 30.51 31.23 5.62
C TYR A 260 29.92 30.77 4.28
N GLY A 261 30.52 31.21 3.17
CA GLY A 261 30.22 30.72 1.83
C GLY A 261 28.80 31.03 1.38
N LYS A 262 28.12 30.02 0.82
CA LYS A 262 26.75 30.08 0.32
C LYS A 262 25.73 29.76 1.42
N ASP A 263 24.49 30.22 1.26
CA ASP A 263 23.34 29.86 2.11
C ASP A 263 22.52 28.65 1.59
N HIS A 264 22.95 28.11 0.45
CA HIS A 264 22.42 26.92 -0.21
C HIS A 264 23.59 26.08 -0.75
N MET A 265 23.30 24.80 -0.98
CA MET A 265 24.11 23.93 -1.82
C MET A 265 23.38 23.67 -3.14
N THR A 266 24.10 23.18 -4.12
CA THR A 266 23.58 22.78 -5.43
C THR A 266 23.62 21.26 -5.52
N ASP A 267 22.62 20.61 -6.09
CA ASP A 267 22.67 19.18 -6.40
C ASP A 267 21.87 18.87 -7.66
N THR A 268 22.16 17.74 -8.30
CA THR A 268 21.43 17.30 -9.50
C THR A 268 20.56 16.11 -9.17
N LEU A 269 19.27 16.17 -9.51
CA LEU A 269 18.30 15.06 -9.39
C LEU A 269 17.53 14.91 -10.70
N CYS A 270 17.45 13.70 -11.24
CA CYS A 270 16.81 13.42 -12.54
C CYS A 270 17.34 14.32 -13.68
N GLY A 271 18.64 14.64 -13.64
CA GLY A 271 19.30 15.49 -14.64
C GLY A 271 19.03 16.99 -14.49
N LEU A 272 18.34 17.42 -13.43
CA LEU A 272 18.03 18.82 -13.17
C LEU A 272 18.80 19.34 -11.96
N GLU A 273 19.31 20.56 -12.06
CA GLU A 273 20.10 21.19 -11.02
C GLU A 273 19.24 22.06 -10.08
N PHE A 274 19.32 21.80 -8.78
CA PHE A 274 18.52 22.45 -7.74
C PHE A 274 19.39 23.17 -6.72
N ASP A 275 18.96 24.39 -6.34
CA ASP A 275 19.48 25.08 -5.15
C ASP A 275 18.72 24.64 -3.90
N ILE A 276 19.46 24.15 -2.92
CA ILE A 276 18.91 23.49 -1.74
C ILE A 276 19.43 24.22 -0.50
N SER A 277 18.59 25.11 0.04
CA SER A 277 18.80 25.74 1.35
C SER A 277 18.46 24.76 2.50
N PRO A 278 18.84 25.06 3.77
CA PRO A 278 18.43 24.24 4.91
C PRO A 278 16.92 24.09 5.08
N ARG A 279 16.13 25.08 4.61
CA ARG A 279 14.66 25.08 4.70
C ARG A 279 13.99 24.42 3.48
N SER A 280 14.69 24.32 2.35
CA SER A 280 14.15 23.71 1.14
C SER A 280 13.81 22.23 1.37
N PHE A 281 12.60 21.83 1.02
CA PHE A 281 12.28 20.41 0.93
C PHE A 281 13.05 19.80 -0.26
N TYR A 282 13.67 18.65 -0.01
CA TYR A 282 14.40 17.86 -1.00
C TYR A 282 14.44 16.43 -0.48
N GLN A 283 14.31 15.46 -1.39
CA GLN A 283 14.23 14.05 -1.02
C GLN A 283 15.51 13.61 -0.30
N VAL A 284 15.34 12.89 0.81
CA VAL A 284 16.49 12.50 1.64
C VAL A 284 17.23 11.29 1.11
N ASN A 285 16.57 10.47 0.28
CA ASN A 285 17.17 9.38 -0.46
C ASN A 285 17.20 9.79 -1.93
N HIS A 286 18.35 10.27 -2.39
CA HIS A 286 18.53 10.79 -3.75
C HIS A 286 18.23 9.72 -4.81
N ASP A 287 18.92 8.58 -4.73
CA ASP A 287 18.85 7.53 -5.75
C ASP A 287 17.48 6.83 -5.72
N GLY A 288 16.87 6.71 -4.54
CA GLY A 288 15.49 6.29 -4.41
C GLY A 288 14.50 7.26 -5.06
N ALA A 289 14.73 8.57 -4.94
CA ALA A 289 13.84 9.58 -5.52
C ALA A 289 13.84 9.50 -7.05
N GLU A 290 15.00 9.24 -7.67
CA GLU A 290 15.07 9.04 -9.12
C GLU A 290 14.24 7.83 -9.56
N LYS A 291 14.28 6.72 -8.82
CA LYS A 291 13.42 5.56 -9.07
C LYS A 291 11.94 5.91 -8.93
N LEU A 292 11.57 6.60 -7.85
CA LEU A 292 10.19 7.03 -7.59
C LEU A 292 9.64 7.91 -8.72
N TYR A 293 10.41 8.92 -9.13
CA TYR A 293 10.01 9.85 -10.19
C TYR A 293 9.99 9.19 -11.57
N SER A 294 10.91 8.26 -11.83
CA SER A 294 10.87 7.45 -13.05
C SER A 294 9.61 6.60 -13.15
N ILE A 295 9.16 5.98 -12.05
CA ILE A 295 7.92 5.19 -12.01
C ILE A 295 6.71 6.11 -12.23
N ALA A 296 6.68 7.28 -11.58
CA ALA A 296 5.62 8.26 -11.79
C ALA A 296 5.55 8.74 -13.25
N ALA A 297 6.70 8.99 -13.88
CA ALA A 297 6.79 9.37 -15.30
C ALA A 297 6.33 8.24 -16.23
N GLU A 298 6.65 6.99 -15.91
CA GLU A 298 6.16 5.81 -16.64
C GLU A 298 4.63 5.72 -16.56
N TYR A 299 4.08 5.88 -15.35
CA TYR A 299 2.63 5.82 -15.10
C TYR A 299 1.88 7.01 -15.72
N ALA A 300 2.53 8.15 -15.86
CA ALA A 300 1.99 9.31 -16.57
C ALA A 300 1.80 9.03 -18.07
N GLY A 301 2.62 8.15 -18.67
CA GLY A 301 2.47 7.71 -20.06
C GLY A 301 2.61 8.84 -21.07
N LEU A 302 3.61 9.71 -20.86
CA LEU A 302 3.83 10.94 -21.63
C LEU A 302 4.45 10.65 -23.00
N THR A 303 3.93 11.27 -24.06
CA THR A 303 4.37 11.12 -25.46
C THR A 303 4.99 12.39 -26.04
N GLY A 304 4.93 13.52 -25.32
CA GLY A 304 5.38 14.83 -25.77
C GLY A 304 4.25 15.78 -26.17
N ASN A 305 3.02 15.30 -26.23
CA ASN A 305 1.85 16.08 -26.68
C ASN A 305 1.00 16.60 -25.52
N GLU A 306 1.19 16.04 -24.33
CA GLU A 306 0.34 16.24 -23.17
C GLU A 306 0.61 17.58 -22.48
N THR A 307 -0.44 18.15 -21.91
CA THR A 307 -0.38 19.14 -20.83
C THR A 307 -0.40 18.39 -19.51
N LEU A 308 0.68 18.54 -18.75
CA LEU A 308 0.85 17.97 -17.42
C LEU A 308 0.60 19.04 -16.36
N ILE A 309 -0.28 18.77 -15.40
CA ILE A 309 -0.37 19.56 -14.18
C ILE A 309 0.33 18.82 -13.03
N ASP A 310 1.24 19.50 -12.34
CA ASP A 310 1.87 19.04 -11.11
C ASP A 310 1.25 19.79 -9.91
N LEU A 311 0.36 19.12 -9.19
CA LEU A 311 -0.28 19.66 -7.99
C LEU A 311 0.57 19.35 -6.76
N TYR A 312 0.74 20.35 -5.89
CA TYR A 312 1.69 20.32 -4.77
C TYR A 312 3.15 20.24 -5.26
N CYS A 313 3.45 20.96 -6.34
CA CYS A 313 4.73 20.81 -7.04
C CYS A 313 5.95 21.20 -6.20
N GLY A 314 5.77 21.90 -5.07
CA GLY A 314 6.87 22.37 -4.24
C GLY A 314 7.85 23.21 -5.06
N THR A 315 9.12 22.77 -5.11
CA THR A 315 10.18 23.42 -5.90
C THR A 315 10.25 22.92 -7.35
N GLY A 316 9.23 22.21 -7.81
CA GLY A 316 9.07 21.71 -9.17
C GLY A 316 9.79 20.41 -9.47
N THR A 317 10.30 19.68 -8.47
CA THR A 317 11.18 18.51 -8.67
C THR A 317 10.53 17.43 -9.52
N ILE A 318 9.24 17.12 -9.30
CA ILE A 318 8.53 16.07 -10.03
C ILE A 318 8.18 16.55 -11.44
N GLY A 319 7.41 17.63 -11.57
CA GLY A 319 6.98 18.14 -12.86
C GLY A 319 8.14 18.49 -13.79
N LEU A 320 9.19 19.14 -13.27
CA LEU A 320 10.36 19.47 -14.08
C LEU A 320 11.09 18.22 -14.57
N SER A 321 11.16 17.14 -13.77
CA SER A 321 11.80 15.88 -14.21
C SER A 321 11.13 15.24 -15.42
N MET A 322 9.89 15.66 -15.71
CA MET A 322 9.08 15.20 -16.83
C MET A 322 8.94 16.26 -17.94
N ALA A 323 9.49 17.47 -17.76
CA ALA A 323 9.22 18.61 -18.63
C ALA A 323 9.66 18.42 -20.10
N ASN A 324 10.69 17.60 -20.33
CA ASN A 324 11.17 17.26 -21.67
C ASN A 324 10.29 16.23 -22.41
N ARG A 325 9.25 15.69 -21.77
CA ARG A 325 8.31 14.70 -22.33
C ARG A 325 6.89 15.24 -22.45
N VAL A 326 6.68 16.54 -22.25
CA VAL A 326 5.35 17.16 -22.28
C VAL A 326 5.34 18.36 -23.20
N LYS A 327 4.17 18.69 -23.73
CA LYS A 327 3.96 19.93 -24.49
C LYS A 327 3.99 21.13 -23.56
N LYS A 328 3.34 21.01 -22.39
CA LYS A 328 3.26 22.07 -21.38
C LYS A 328 3.23 21.47 -19.98
N LEU A 329 4.00 22.05 -19.07
CA LEU A 329 3.95 21.79 -17.63
C LEU A 329 3.30 22.98 -16.91
N ILE A 330 2.37 22.69 -15.99
CA ILE A 330 1.81 23.70 -15.07
C ILE A 330 1.98 23.19 -13.64
N GLY A 331 2.85 23.82 -12.87
CA GLY A 331 3.03 23.52 -11.45
C GLY A 331 2.17 24.41 -10.56
N ILE A 332 1.52 23.84 -9.56
CA ILE A 332 0.72 24.56 -8.57
C ILE A 332 1.25 24.30 -7.17
N GLU A 333 1.54 25.38 -6.45
CA GLU A 333 2.04 25.34 -5.08
C GLU A 333 1.52 26.55 -4.28
N ILE A 334 1.22 26.34 -3.00
CA ILE A 334 0.65 27.39 -2.14
C ILE A 334 1.72 28.27 -1.51
N ILE A 335 2.96 27.77 -1.41
CA ILE A 335 4.10 28.48 -0.80
C ILE A 335 4.79 29.36 -1.86
N PRO A 336 4.74 30.70 -1.75
CA PRO A 336 5.31 31.60 -2.76
C PRO A 336 6.81 31.39 -3.02
N ASP A 337 7.58 31.10 -1.97
CA ASP A 337 9.02 30.87 -2.11
C ASP A 337 9.32 29.57 -2.86
N ALA A 338 8.47 28.55 -2.72
CA ALA A 338 8.63 27.30 -3.45
C ALA A 338 8.31 27.50 -4.95
N VAL A 339 7.28 28.28 -5.27
CA VAL A 339 6.95 28.68 -6.66
C VAL A 339 8.07 29.48 -7.31
N LYS A 340 8.65 30.46 -6.60
CA LYS A 340 9.82 31.22 -7.10
C LYS A 340 11.00 30.29 -7.37
N ASN A 341 11.27 29.35 -6.47
CA ASN A 341 12.32 28.36 -6.66
C ASN A 341 12.05 27.46 -7.85
N ALA A 342 10.81 27.00 -8.04
CA ALA A 342 10.42 26.18 -9.18
C ALA A 342 10.63 26.90 -10.52
N ALA A 343 10.22 28.18 -10.61
CA ALA A 343 10.46 29.00 -11.79
C ALA A 343 11.97 29.24 -12.05
N ALA A 344 12.76 29.48 -11.00
CA ALA A 344 14.21 29.63 -11.11
C ALA A 344 14.89 28.33 -11.57
N ASN A 345 14.45 27.18 -11.05
CA ASN A 345 14.95 25.86 -11.47
C ASN A 345 14.60 25.57 -12.94
N ALA A 346 13.39 25.91 -13.38
CA ALA A 346 12.99 25.78 -14.78
C ALA A 346 13.84 26.63 -15.71
N ALA A 347 14.05 27.91 -15.37
CA ALA A 347 14.90 28.82 -16.14
C ALA A 347 16.34 28.32 -16.22
N ARG A 348 16.90 27.81 -15.11
CA ARG A 348 18.25 27.23 -15.07
C ARG A 348 18.37 25.99 -15.96
N ALA A 349 17.35 25.14 -15.95
CA ALA A 349 17.30 23.94 -16.76
C ALA A 349 16.99 24.21 -18.25
N GLY A 350 16.76 25.48 -18.63
CA GLY A 350 16.36 25.84 -20.00
C GLY A 350 14.97 25.33 -20.38
N VAL A 351 14.10 25.12 -19.39
CA VAL A 351 12.74 24.61 -19.57
C VAL A 351 11.79 25.80 -19.82
N GLU A 352 11.47 26.04 -21.09
CA GLU A 352 10.61 27.16 -21.51
C GLU A 352 9.11 26.80 -21.53
N ASN A 353 8.77 25.50 -21.51
CA ASN A 353 7.40 25.00 -21.57
C ASN A 353 6.75 24.80 -20.19
N ALA A 354 7.29 25.41 -19.13
CA ALA A 354 6.79 25.30 -17.76
C ALA A 354 6.24 26.63 -17.22
N GLU A 355 5.08 26.58 -16.58
CA GLU A 355 4.43 27.69 -15.88
C GLU A 355 4.19 27.30 -14.42
N PHE A 356 4.41 28.21 -13.46
CA PHE A 356 4.16 27.94 -12.04
C PHE A 356 3.20 28.95 -11.44
N ILE A 357 2.18 28.46 -10.73
CA ILE A 357 1.09 29.25 -10.17
C ILE A 357 1.12 29.15 -8.65
N CYS A 358 1.20 30.31 -7.99
CA CYS A 358 1.11 30.40 -6.53
C CYS A 358 -0.34 30.45 -6.08
N ALA A 359 -0.91 29.29 -5.79
CA ALA A 359 -2.31 29.16 -5.39
C ALA A 359 -2.56 27.90 -4.56
N ASP A 360 -3.67 27.91 -3.82
CA ASP A 360 -4.24 26.66 -3.31
C ASP A 360 -4.67 25.78 -4.49
N ALA A 361 -4.42 24.48 -4.42
CA ALA A 361 -4.66 23.55 -5.52
C ALA A 361 -6.14 23.52 -5.98
N GLY A 362 -7.10 23.67 -5.07
CA GLY A 362 -8.53 23.75 -5.42
C GLY A 362 -8.87 25.04 -6.16
N LYS A 363 -8.32 26.18 -5.71
CA LYS A 363 -8.50 27.49 -6.38
C LYS A 363 -7.84 27.54 -7.75
N ALA A 364 -6.62 27.00 -7.85
CA ALA A 364 -5.88 26.96 -9.09
C ALA A 364 -6.63 26.17 -10.16
N ALA A 365 -7.27 25.06 -9.79
CA ALA A 365 -8.06 24.28 -10.73
C ALA A 365 -9.29 25.01 -11.27
N LEU A 366 -9.96 25.83 -10.45
CA LEU A 366 -11.04 26.70 -10.92
C LEU A 366 -10.53 27.71 -11.94
N ASP A 367 -9.41 28.38 -11.65
CA ASP A 367 -8.76 29.32 -12.59
C ASP A 367 -8.35 28.63 -13.90
N LEU A 368 -7.74 27.44 -13.82
CA LEU A 368 -7.35 26.66 -15.00
C LEU A 368 -8.56 26.22 -15.83
N ALA A 369 -9.65 25.81 -15.18
CA ALA A 369 -10.90 25.49 -15.86
C ALA A 369 -11.53 26.72 -16.53
N GLU A 370 -11.54 27.88 -15.87
CA GLU A 370 -11.99 29.16 -16.45
C GLU A 370 -11.13 29.58 -17.66
N ARG A 371 -9.83 29.29 -17.63
CA ARG A 371 -8.89 29.47 -18.74
C ARG A 371 -9.07 28.44 -19.87
N GLY A 372 -9.99 27.48 -19.72
CA GLY A 372 -10.24 26.42 -20.69
C GLY A 372 -9.10 25.40 -20.79
N ILE A 373 -8.27 25.27 -19.76
CA ILE A 373 -7.16 24.31 -19.72
C ILE A 373 -7.71 22.95 -19.28
N ALA A 374 -7.64 21.98 -20.20
CA ALA A 374 -7.98 20.58 -19.96
C ALA A 374 -6.70 19.73 -20.07
N PRO A 375 -6.07 19.33 -18.94
CA PRO A 375 -4.85 18.54 -18.97
C PRO A 375 -5.13 17.08 -19.34
N GLU A 376 -4.22 16.43 -20.07
CA GLU A 376 -4.29 14.98 -20.28
C GLU A 376 -3.83 14.21 -19.03
N VAL A 377 -2.89 14.78 -18.25
CA VAL A 377 -2.31 14.13 -17.07
C VAL A 377 -2.23 15.09 -15.89
N ILE A 378 -2.58 14.59 -14.71
CA ILE A 378 -2.34 15.28 -13.43
C ILE A 378 -1.45 14.41 -12.55
N VAL A 379 -0.38 14.98 -12.00
CA VAL A 379 0.42 14.38 -10.94
C VAL A 379 0.11 15.07 -9.62
N VAL A 380 0.02 14.30 -8.54
CA VAL A 380 -0.17 14.81 -7.17
C VAL A 380 0.83 14.16 -6.22
N ASP A 381 1.50 14.97 -5.39
CA ASP A 381 2.33 14.51 -4.25
C ASP A 381 1.84 15.21 -2.96
N PRO A 382 0.68 14.82 -2.42
CA PRO A 382 0.08 15.51 -1.28
C PRO A 382 0.88 15.30 0.02
N PRO A 383 0.69 16.21 1.00
CA PRO A 383 1.22 15.99 2.36
C PRO A 383 0.61 14.73 3.00
N ARG A 384 1.18 14.26 4.12
CA ARG A 384 0.74 13.04 4.86
C ARG A 384 -0.77 12.92 5.17
N LYS A 385 -1.51 14.02 5.14
CA LYS A 385 -2.97 14.08 5.33
C LYS A 385 -3.76 13.66 4.08
N GLY A 386 -3.10 13.54 2.93
CA GLY A 386 -3.68 13.21 1.63
C GLY A 386 -4.30 14.42 0.92
N LEU A 387 -5.06 14.13 -0.14
CA LEU A 387 -5.80 15.10 -0.94
C LEU A 387 -6.96 15.72 -0.14
N SER A 388 -7.22 17.02 -0.37
CA SER A 388 -8.46 17.66 0.07
C SER A 388 -9.61 17.34 -0.89
N ASP A 389 -10.85 17.45 -0.40
CA ASP A 389 -12.03 17.23 -1.23
C ASP A 389 -12.12 18.24 -2.39
N ASP A 390 -11.67 19.49 -2.18
CA ASP A 390 -11.58 20.50 -3.23
C ASP A 390 -10.63 20.09 -4.36
N VAL A 391 -9.53 19.38 -4.04
CA VAL A 391 -8.57 18.90 -5.05
C VAL A 391 -9.12 17.69 -5.81
N ILE A 392 -9.85 16.80 -5.14
CA ILE A 392 -10.53 15.68 -5.80
C ILE A 392 -11.59 16.22 -6.77
N LYS A 393 -12.38 17.21 -6.33
CA LYS A 393 -13.36 17.89 -7.18
C LYS A 393 -12.69 18.56 -8.37
N ALA A 394 -11.61 19.30 -8.15
CA ALA A 394 -10.80 19.92 -9.19
C ALA A 394 -10.31 18.94 -10.25
N ILE A 395 -9.76 17.79 -9.82
CA ILE A 395 -9.34 16.71 -10.73
C ILE A 395 -10.53 16.20 -11.54
N SER A 396 -11.69 15.99 -10.91
CA SER A 396 -12.91 15.56 -11.59
C SER A 396 -13.38 16.58 -12.65
N ASP A 397 -13.41 17.86 -12.30
CA ASP A 397 -13.84 18.96 -13.17
C ASP A 397 -12.91 19.12 -14.38
N MET A 398 -11.58 19.05 -14.16
CA MET A 398 -10.57 19.10 -15.24
C MET A 398 -10.56 17.83 -16.08
N SER A 399 -11.02 16.71 -15.53
CA SER A 399 -11.36 15.52 -16.29
C SER A 399 -10.17 14.91 -17.10
N PRO A 400 -8.96 14.80 -16.53
CA PRO A 400 -7.79 14.26 -17.25
C PRO A 400 -7.99 12.81 -17.67
N GLU A 401 -7.14 12.31 -18.56
CA GLU A 401 -7.10 10.88 -18.89
C GLU A 401 -6.52 10.07 -17.74
N ARG A 402 -5.48 10.61 -17.08
CA ARG A 402 -4.71 9.92 -16.03
C ARG A 402 -4.40 10.83 -14.86
N VAL A 403 -4.44 10.24 -13.67
CA VAL A 403 -3.99 10.84 -12.42
C VAL A 403 -2.90 9.94 -11.84
N VAL A 404 -1.71 10.50 -11.64
CA VAL A 404 -0.60 9.80 -10.99
C VAL A 404 -0.43 10.36 -9.58
N MET A 405 -0.73 9.55 -8.58
CA MET A 405 -0.61 9.93 -7.18
C MET A 405 0.62 9.30 -6.55
N ILE A 406 1.53 10.14 -6.06
CA ILE A 406 2.67 9.77 -5.23
C ILE A 406 2.27 10.01 -3.78
N SER A 407 2.58 9.08 -2.87
CA SER A 407 2.23 9.25 -1.46
C SER A 407 3.18 8.54 -0.52
N CYS A 408 3.61 9.28 0.50
CA CYS A 408 4.40 8.78 1.63
C CYS A 408 3.58 8.04 2.70
N ASN A 409 2.27 7.94 2.49
CA ASN A 409 1.32 7.26 3.37
C ASN A 409 0.29 6.50 2.54
N SER A 410 0.47 5.18 2.45
CA SER A 410 -0.38 4.29 1.69
C SER A 410 -1.82 4.20 2.23
N ALA A 411 -2.06 4.50 3.52
CA ALA A 411 -3.40 4.48 4.10
C ALA A 411 -4.24 5.68 3.61
N THR A 412 -3.65 6.87 3.56
CA THR A 412 -4.32 8.04 2.97
C THR A 412 -4.41 7.93 1.46
N ALA A 413 -3.40 7.35 0.80
CA ALA A 413 -3.46 7.05 -0.64
C ALA A 413 -4.64 6.13 -0.97
N ALA A 414 -4.84 5.06 -0.20
CA ALA A 414 -5.98 4.15 -0.37
C ALA A 414 -7.34 4.87 -0.21
N ARG A 415 -7.46 5.73 0.81
CA ARG A 415 -8.65 6.57 1.02
C ARG A 415 -8.90 7.49 -0.16
N ASP A 416 -7.86 8.16 -0.65
CA ASP A 416 -7.98 9.16 -1.71
C ASP A 416 -8.22 8.52 -3.08
N ALA A 417 -7.59 7.38 -3.35
CA ALA A 417 -7.88 6.56 -4.53
C ALA A 417 -9.35 6.11 -4.57
N LYS A 418 -9.94 5.76 -3.42
CA LYS A 418 -11.37 5.45 -3.32
C LYS A 418 -12.23 6.65 -3.72
N LYS A 419 -11.95 7.83 -3.15
CA LYS A 419 -12.70 9.06 -3.49
C LYS A 419 -12.56 9.42 -4.97
N LEU A 420 -11.37 9.26 -5.55
CA LEU A 420 -11.14 9.44 -6.98
C LEU A 420 -11.93 8.43 -7.83
N SER A 421 -12.05 7.18 -7.37
CA SER A 421 -12.88 6.15 -8.01
C SER A 421 -14.36 6.49 -7.98
N GLU A 422 -14.84 7.17 -6.92
CA GLU A 422 -16.22 7.63 -6.83
C GLU A 422 -16.54 8.71 -7.89
N VAL A 423 -15.54 9.46 -8.35
CA VAL A 423 -15.66 10.50 -9.39
C VAL A 423 -15.14 10.07 -10.77
N GLY A 424 -14.95 8.76 -10.99
CA GLY A 424 -14.70 8.18 -12.33
C GLY A 424 -13.24 7.87 -12.67
N PHE A 425 -12.33 7.85 -11.69
CA PHE A 425 -10.93 7.48 -11.89
C PHE A 425 -10.61 6.16 -11.20
N VAL A 426 -10.42 5.10 -11.98
CA VAL A 426 -10.16 3.76 -11.44
C VAL A 426 -8.66 3.55 -11.33
N PRO A 427 -8.15 3.10 -10.16
CA PRO A 427 -6.77 2.67 -10.00
C PRO A 427 -6.45 1.51 -10.95
N THR A 428 -5.51 1.71 -11.86
CA THR A 428 -5.11 0.72 -12.86
C THR A 428 -3.75 0.10 -12.60
N LYS A 429 -2.85 0.82 -11.91
CA LYS A 429 -1.51 0.34 -11.53
C LYS A 429 -1.09 0.89 -10.19
N MET A 430 -0.28 0.14 -9.46
CA MET A 430 0.26 0.57 -8.17
C MET A 430 1.64 -0.04 -7.94
N GLN A 431 2.59 0.80 -7.53
CA GLN A 431 3.95 0.39 -7.21
C GLN A 431 4.39 1.02 -5.90
N ALA A 432 4.93 0.21 -4.99
CA ALA A 432 5.59 0.70 -3.79
C ALA A 432 7.06 0.99 -4.09
N VAL A 433 7.66 1.95 -3.39
CA VAL A 433 9.08 2.26 -3.49
C VAL A 433 9.64 2.37 -2.08
N ASP A 434 10.69 1.60 -1.80
CA ASP A 434 11.39 1.71 -0.54
C ASP A 434 12.34 2.91 -0.53
N MET A 435 11.78 4.10 -0.27
CA MET A 435 12.57 5.31 -0.10
C MET A 435 13.36 5.34 1.21
N PHE A 436 12.95 4.54 2.20
CA PHE A 436 13.49 4.60 3.55
C PHE A 436 13.80 3.21 4.11
N PRO A 437 14.83 2.53 3.57
CA PRO A 437 15.31 1.26 4.11
C PRO A 437 15.57 1.32 5.62
N ARG A 438 15.30 0.20 6.28
CA ARG A 438 15.38 -0.06 7.74
C ARG A 438 14.35 0.69 8.57
N THR A 439 13.44 1.43 7.95
CA THR A 439 12.38 2.19 8.62
C THR A 439 10.99 1.68 8.22
N GLY A 440 9.98 2.16 8.94
CA GLY A 440 8.57 1.89 8.65
C GLY A 440 7.99 2.59 7.43
N HIS A 441 8.70 3.52 6.82
CA HIS A 441 8.13 4.33 5.75
C HIS A 441 8.22 3.62 4.40
N VAL A 442 7.18 3.80 3.58
CA VAL A 442 7.07 3.31 2.21
C VAL A 442 6.42 4.39 1.36
N GLU A 443 6.99 4.70 0.20
CA GLU A 443 6.32 5.54 -0.79
C GLU A 443 5.47 4.66 -1.71
N THR A 444 4.38 5.20 -2.24
CA THR A 444 3.50 4.50 -3.18
C THR A 444 3.18 5.40 -4.36
N VAL A 445 3.29 4.86 -5.56
CA VAL A 445 2.83 5.50 -6.82
C VAL A 445 1.60 4.75 -7.30
N VAL A 446 0.50 5.47 -7.52
CA VAL A 446 -0.77 4.92 -8.01
C VAL A 446 -1.12 5.62 -9.32
N CYS A 447 -1.36 4.85 -10.38
CA CYS A 447 -1.95 5.36 -11.60
C CYS A 447 -3.45 5.12 -11.55
N LEU A 448 -4.24 6.19 -11.68
CA LEU A 448 -5.68 6.12 -11.87
C LEU A 448 -6.01 6.60 -13.27
N SER A 449 -6.81 5.81 -13.99
CA SER A 449 -7.24 6.14 -15.35
C SER A 449 -8.72 6.47 -15.34
N ARG A 450 -9.11 7.42 -16.19
CA ARG A 450 -10.51 7.74 -16.42
C ARG A 450 -11.18 6.66 -17.26
N GLU A 451 -12.30 6.12 -16.81
CA GLU A 451 -13.15 5.29 -17.68
C GLU A 451 -13.81 6.20 -18.73
N LYS A 452 -13.77 5.81 -20.02
CA LYS A 452 -14.31 6.65 -21.10
C LYS A 452 -15.80 6.93 -20.87
N ALA A 453 -16.20 8.19 -21.08
CA ALA A 453 -17.49 8.75 -20.65
C ALA A 453 -18.77 8.07 -21.20
N ASP A 454 -18.66 7.22 -22.24
CA ASP A 454 -19.78 6.41 -22.74
C ASP A 454 -20.16 5.26 -21.80
N ASP A 455 -19.21 4.80 -20.98
CA ASP A 455 -19.43 3.77 -19.96
C ASP A 455 -19.95 4.40 -18.67
N TYR A 456 -19.44 5.56 -18.22
CA TYR A 456 -19.81 6.17 -16.94
C TYR A 456 -21.28 6.64 -16.82
N ARG A 457 -21.98 7.04 -17.90
CA ARG A 457 -23.41 7.41 -17.80
C ARG A 457 -24.37 6.20 -17.79
N LYS A 458 -23.93 5.06 -18.33
CA LYS A 458 -24.65 3.78 -18.23
C LYS A 458 -24.30 3.07 -16.92
N GLU A 459 -23.03 3.11 -16.54
CA GLU A 459 -22.49 2.50 -15.33
C GLU A 459 -22.81 3.31 -14.08
N SER A 460 -22.72 4.63 -14.00
CA SER A 460 -23.04 5.35 -12.75
C SER A 460 -24.51 5.28 -12.34
N LYS A 461 -25.42 5.11 -13.31
CA LYS A 461 -26.85 4.83 -13.05
C LYS A 461 -27.08 3.36 -12.68
N MET A 462 -26.21 2.45 -13.10
CA MET A 462 -26.18 1.05 -12.62
C MET A 462 -25.44 0.90 -11.27
N ILE A 463 -24.40 1.70 -11.02
CA ILE A 463 -23.46 1.63 -9.89
C ILE A 463 -24.02 2.35 -8.66
N SER A 464 -24.82 3.41 -8.81
CA SER A 464 -25.61 3.93 -7.67
C SER A 464 -26.63 2.89 -7.18
N ASP A 465 -27.12 2.04 -8.09
CA ASP A 465 -28.03 0.94 -7.79
C ASP A 465 -27.29 -0.34 -7.34
N GLU A 466 -25.99 -0.50 -7.68
CA GLU A 466 -25.14 -1.65 -7.31
C GLU A 466 -24.22 -1.45 -6.09
N LYS A 467 -23.73 -0.24 -5.78
CA LYS A 467 -22.82 0.05 -4.64
C LYS A 467 -23.52 -0.01 -3.27
N SER A 468 -24.83 -0.23 -3.24
CA SER A 468 -25.56 -0.64 -2.04
C SER A 468 -25.30 -2.12 -1.63
N ALA A 469 -24.53 -2.91 -2.40
CA ALA A 469 -24.60 -4.36 -2.30
C ALA A 469 -23.28 -5.14 -2.11
N TYR A 470 -22.30 -4.65 -1.36
CA TYR A 470 -21.46 -5.59 -0.58
C TYR A 470 -22.29 -6.10 0.60
N LYS A 471 -23.17 -7.05 0.31
CA LYS A 471 -23.94 -7.77 1.30
C LYS A 471 -22.99 -8.79 1.94
N SER A 472 -22.88 -8.76 3.26
CA SER A 472 -22.26 -9.85 4.01
C SER A 472 -22.81 -11.21 3.54
N TRP A 473 -22.01 -12.28 3.59
CA TRP A 473 -22.48 -13.64 3.24
C TRP A 473 -23.84 -13.97 3.89
N SER A 474 -24.05 -13.55 5.14
CA SER A 474 -25.32 -13.68 5.85
C SER A 474 -26.50 -13.02 5.12
N ASN A 475 -26.29 -11.86 4.51
CA ASN A 475 -27.30 -11.17 3.71
C ASN A 475 -27.55 -11.86 2.37
N LEU A 476 -26.51 -12.27 1.63
CA LEU A 476 -26.68 -13.03 0.39
C LEU A 476 -27.42 -14.35 0.64
N LYS A 477 -27.02 -15.09 1.67
CA LYS A 477 -27.68 -16.33 2.10
C LYS A 477 -29.14 -16.10 2.47
N LYS A 478 -29.45 -15.03 3.21
CA LYS A 478 -30.84 -14.68 3.55
C LYS A 478 -31.68 -14.40 2.30
N GLN A 479 -31.17 -13.57 1.39
CA GLN A 479 -31.91 -13.23 0.17
C GLN A 479 -32.16 -14.43 -0.74
N MET A 480 -31.18 -15.32 -0.86
CA MET A 480 -31.34 -16.56 -1.59
C MET A 480 -32.38 -17.48 -0.96
N ASN A 481 -32.38 -17.60 0.38
CA ASN A 481 -33.39 -18.39 1.09
C ASN A 481 -34.80 -17.80 0.92
N ASP A 482 -34.95 -16.47 0.89
CA ASP A 482 -36.23 -15.79 0.68
C ASP A 482 -36.81 -16.03 -0.74
N LEU A 483 -35.92 -16.27 -1.71
CA LEU A 483 -36.27 -16.59 -3.09
C LEU A 483 -36.57 -18.07 -3.32
N LEU A 484 -36.22 -18.97 -2.40
CA LEU A 484 -36.56 -20.39 -2.56
C LEU A 484 -38.08 -20.58 -2.65
N CYS A 485 -38.49 -21.45 -3.56
CA CYS A 485 -39.86 -21.94 -3.63
C CYS A 485 -40.30 -22.63 -2.33
N ASP A 486 -41.61 -22.57 -2.04
CA ASP A 486 -42.13 -23.02 -0.76
C ASP A 486 -41.89 -24.52 -0.50
N SER A 487 -41.85 -25.35 -1.54
CA SER A 487 -41.59 -26.79 -1.40
C SER A 487 -40.12 -27.14 -1.10
N LEU A 488 -39.19 -26.20 -1.31
CA LEU A 488 -37.75 -26.37 -1.01
C LEU A 488 -37.28 -25.55 0.20
N LYS A 489 -38.09 -24.63 0.73
CA LYS A 489 -37.75 -23.86 1.94
C LYS A 489 -37.47 -24.80 3.12
N GLY A 490 -36.35 -24.56 3.79
CA GLY A 490 -35.89 -25.41 4.91
C GLY A 490 -35.27 -26.75 4.49
N LYS A 491 -35.38 -27.14 3.21
CA LYS A 491 -34.73 -28.32 2.64
C LYS A 491 -33.45 -27.96 1.92
N ILE A 492 -33.42 -26.85 1.17
CA ILE A 492 -32.20 -26.33 0.55
C ILE A 492 -31.46 -25.42 1.52
N SER A 493 -30.13 -25.56 1.58
CA SER A 493 -29.26 -24.66 2.34
C SER A 493 -27.94 -24.39 1.61
N TYR A 494 -27.45 -23.16 1.80
CA TYR A 494 -26.17 -22.70 1.27
C TYR A 494 -25.15 -22.56 2.40
N PHE A 495 -23.93 -23.05 2.19
CA PHE A 495 -22.81 -22.91 3.13
C PHE A 495 -21.60 -22.30 2.46
N TYR A 496 -20.86 -21.55 3.26
CA TYR A 496 -19.63 -20.87 2.88
C TYR A 496 -18.71 -20.81 4.10
N THR A 497 -17.46 -21.22 3.94
CA THR A 497 -16.40 -21.16 4.96
C THR A 497 -15.09 -20.76 4.29
N SER A 498 -14.42 -19.75 4.83
CA SER A 498 -13.11 -19.29 4.39
C SER A 498 -12.09 -19.43 5.52
N TYR A 499 -11.00 -20.17 5.30
CA TYR A 499 -9.89 -20.28 6.26
C TYR A 499 -8.71 -19.45 5.77
N HIS A 500 -8.18 -18.59 6.63
CA HIS A 500 -7.02 -17.74 6.34
C HIS A 500 -5.84 -18.18 7.21
N GLU A 501 -5.16 -19.26 6.82
CA GLU A 501 -3.85 -19.63 7.37
C GLU A 501 -2.86 -19.98 6.26
N VAL A 502 -1.58 -19.91 6.64
CA VAL A 502 -0.40 -19.69 5.81
C VAL A 502 -0.21 -20.75 4.72
N HIS A 503 0.13 -20.29 3.51
CA HIS A 503 0.44 -21.03 2.27
C HIS A 503 -0.65 -21.84 1.56
N ASN A 504 -1.84 -22.06 2.11
CA ASN A 504 -2.98 -22.53 1.33
C ASN A 504 -4.30 -21.99 1.90
N ALA A 505 -4.82 -20.91 1.32
CA ALA A 505 -6.15 -20.40 1.66
C ALA A 505 -7.22 -21.38 1.14
N TYR A 506 -7.69 -22.27 2.01
CA TYR A 506 -8.77 -23.20 1.68
C TYR A 506 -10.11 -22.53 1.97
N GLY A 507 -10.88 -22.22 0.93
CA GLY A 507 -12.28 -21.87 1.05
C GLY A 507 -13.17 -22.94 0.42
N ARG A 508 -14.37 -23.11 0.98
CA ARG A 508 -15.36 -24.10 0.56
C ARG A 508 -16.75 -23.50 0.59
N ALA A 509 -17.50 -23.68 -0.49
CA ALA A 509 -18.93 -23.43 -0.54
C ALA A 509 -19.69 -24.70 -0.91
N THR A 510 -20.97 -24.81 -0.50
CA THR A 510 -21.82 -25.96 -0.86
C THR A 510 -23.28 -25.56 -1.04
N ILE A 511 -23.99 -26.28 -1.89
CA ILE A 511 -25.46 -26.32 -1.91
C ILE A 511 -25.90 -27.70 -1.39
N GLN A 512 -26.76 -27.71 -0.38
CA GLN A 512 -27.22 -28.92 0.28
C GLN A 512 -28.74 -29.07 0.16
N TYR A 513 -29.22 -30.31 0.10
CA TYR A 513 -30.64 -30.67 0.24
C TYR A 513 -30.81 -31.65 1.39
N GLU A 514 -31.67 -31.31 2.34
CA GLU A 514 -31.89 -32.05 3.59
C GLU A 514 -30.58 -32.37 4.32
N LYS A 515 -29.68 -31.37 4.38
CA LYS A 515 -28.33 -31.43 4.97
C LYS A 515 -27.34 -32.38 4.28
N LYS A 516 -27.69 -32.93 3.11
CA LYS A 516 -26.76 -33.68 2.25
C LYS A 516 -26.21 -32.74 1.19
N GLU A 517 -24.89 -32.73 1.03
CA GLU A 517 -24.21 -31.97 -0.01
C GLU A 517 -24.59 -32.50 -1.39
N ILE A 518 -25.11 -31.62 -2.25
CA ILE A 518 -25.38 -31.94 -3.65
C ILE A 518 -24.16 -31.56 -4.49
N VAL A 519 -23.62 -30.38 -4.23
CA VAL A 519 -22.45 -29.84 -4.93
C VAL A 519 -21.59 -29.03 -3.98
N ALA A 520 -20.28 -29.17 -4.12
CA ALA A 520 -19.27 -28.39 -3.43
C ALA A 520 -18.41 -27.60 -4.42
N PHE A 521 -17.94 -26.47 -3.94
CA PHE A 521 -17.05 -25.54 -4.61
C PHE A 521 -15.83 -25.35 -3.71
N SER A 522 -14.61 -25.61 -4.21
CA SER A 522 -13.39 -25.40 -3.43
C SER A 522 -12.22 -25.02 -4.33
N TRP A 523 -11.24 -24.33 -3.73
CA TRP A 523 -10.03 -23.88 -4.42
C TRP A 523 -9.09 -25.04 -4.80
N ASP A 524 -8.91 -26.04 -3.92
CA ASP A 524 -7.96 -27.15 -4.14
C ASP A 524 -8.29 -28.02 -5.32
N ARG A 525 -9.57 -28.38 -5.45
CA ARG A 525 -10.03 -29.24 -6.53
C ARG A 525 -9.80 -28.57 -7.88
N GLN A 526 -9.92 -27.25 -7.92
CA GLN A 526 -9.60 -26.45 -9.12
C GLN A 526 -8.09 -26.43 -9.35
N TYR A 527 -7.30 -26.25 -8.30
CA TYR A 527 -5.84 -26.23 -8.40
C TYR A 527 -5.29 -27.56 -8.94
N GLU A 528 -5.70 -28.69 -8.38
CA GLU A 528 -5.28 -30.04 -8.82
C GLU A 528 -5.57 -30.28 -10.30
N GLN A 529 -6.80 -30.02 -10.75
CA GLN A 529 -7.16 -30.23 -12.16
C GLN A 529 -6.48 -29.25 -13.12
N VAL A 530 -6.26 -28.00 -12.70
CA VAL A 530 -5.45 -27.05 -13.48
C VAL A 530 -4.01 -27.56 -13.62
N GLN A 531 -3.45 -28.23 -12.61
CA GLN A 531 -2.14 -28.88 -12.75
C GLN A 531 -2.18 -30.08 -13.69
N ASP A 532 -3.22 -30.91 -13.65
CA ASP A 532 -3.40 -32.04 -14.58
C ASP A 532 -3.51 -31.57 -16.04
N ILE A 533 -4.32 -30.53 -16.31
CA ILE A 533 -4.45 -29.93 -17.65
C ILE A 533 -3.11 -29.33 -18.09
N LYS A 534 -2.38 -28.67 -17.18
CA LYS A 534 -1.03 -28.17 -17.47
C LYS A 534 -0.07 -29.30 -17.83
N GLU A 535 -0.11 -30.43 -17.12
CA GLU A 535 0.72 -31.60 -17.44
C GLU A 535 0.35 -32.22 -18.79
N GLN A 536 -0.93 -32.38 -19.08
CA GLN A 536 -1.41 -32.89 -20.37
C GLN A 536 -0.97 -31.97 -21.52
N TYR A 537 -1.10 -30.66 -21.35
CA TYR A 537 -0.67 -29.68 -22.36
C TYR A 537 0.84 -29.70 -22.56
N LYS A 538 1.63 -29.83 -21.48
CA LYS A 538 3.09 -29.99 -21.56
C LYS A 538 3.47 -31.25 -22.35
N LYS A 539 2.79 -32.37 -22.10
CA LYS A 539 2.97 -33.64 -22.84
C LYS A 539 2.60 -33.50 -24.32
N MET A 540 1.47 -32.88 -24.63
CA MET A 540 1.01 -32.69 -26.02
C MET A 540 1.93 -31.80 -26.85
N ASN A 541 2.60 -30.84 -26.22
CA ASN A 541 3.44 -29.85 -26.91
C ASN A 541 4.95 -30.10 -26.73
N ASN A 542 5.36 -31.27 -26.21
CA ASN A 542 6.77 -31.63 -25.98
C ASN A 542 7.57 -30.58 -25.18
N VAL A 543 6.94 -29.91 -24.22
CA VAL A 543 7.59 -28.85 -23.43
C VAL A 543 8.48 -29.50 -22.34
N PRO A 544 9.81 -29.25 -22.32
CA PRO A 544 10.71 -29.85 -21.32
C PRO A 544 10.36 -29.44 -19.89
N SER A 545 10.59 -30.33 -18.92
CA SER A 545 10.20 -30.11 -17.52
C SER A 545 11.12 -29.18 -16.72
N MET A 546 12.20 -28.66 -17.30
CA MET A 546 13.10 -27.71 -16.64
C MET A 546 13.57 -26.60 -17.58
N LEU A 547 13.46 -25.36 -17.07
CA LEU A 547 14.17 -24.14 -17.48
C LEU A 547 14.21 -23.82 -18.98
N VAL A 548 13.15 -23.21 -19.51
CA VAL A 548 13.24 -22.43 -20.78
C VAL A 548 12.23 -21.27 -20.78
N ASP A 549 12.78 -20.05 -20.87
CA ASP A 549 12.22 -18.76 -21.29
C ASP A 549 10.85 -18.24 -20.80
N TYR A 550 10.88 -17.00 -20.30
CA TYR A 550 9.76 -16.29 -19.65
C TYR A 550 8.63 -15.90 -20.63
N GLU A 551 8.90 -15.87 -21.95
CA GLU A 551 7.92 -15.48 -22.96
C GLU A 551 7.16 -16.67 -23.59
N GLY A 552 7.83 -17.80 -23.83
CA GLY A 552 7.21 -19.00 -24.45
C GLY A 552 6.25 -19.74 -23.49
N SER A 553 6.57 -19.70 -22.20
CA SER A 553 5.72 -20.27 -21.14
C SER A 553 4.43 -19.45 -20.96
N LEU A 554 4.47 -18.12 -21.11
CA LEU A 554 3.32 -17.24 -20.89
C LEU A 554 2.14 -17.52 -21.83
N ASN A 555 2.40 -17.88 -23.09
CA ASN A 555 1.37 -18.22 -24.06
C ASN A 555 0.75 -19.61 -23.80
N ALA A 556 1.55 -20.61 -23.46
CA ALA A 556 1.04 -21.91 -23.04
C ALA A 556 0.21 -21.83 -21.75
N TYR A 557 0.65 -21.02 -20.77
CA TYR A 557 -0.09 -20.76 -19.54
C TYR A 557 -1.39 -19.99 -19.78
N LYS A 558 -1.39 -18.98 -20.66
CA LYS A 558 -2.62 -18.26 -21.05
C LYS A 558 -3.60 -19.17 -21.79
N VAL A 559 -3.13 -19.98 -22.74
CA VAL A 559 -3.98 -20.93 -23.49
C VAL A 559 -4.52 -22.01 -22.55
N ALA A 560 -3.72 -22.56 -21.63
CA ALA A 560 -4.16 -23.52 -20.62
C ALA A 560 -5.18 -22.89 -19.65
N ASN A 561 -4.99 -21.65 -19.21
CA ASN A 561 -5.97 -20.94 -18.38
C ASN A 561 -7.27 -20.64 -19.13
N ILE A 562 -7.21 -20.28 -20.41
CA ILE A 562 -8.39 -20.06 -21.26
C ILE A 562 -9.14 -21.38 -21.51
N ALA A 563 -8.41 -22.47 -21.79
CA ALA A 563 -8.97 -23.81 -21.95
C ALA A 563 -9.62 -24.30 -20.65
N ALA A 564 -8.93 -24.18 -19.51
CA ALA A 564 -9.47 -24.50 -18.19
C ALA A 564 -10.70 -23.64 -17.85
N THR A 565 -10.75 -22.38 -18.28
CA THR A 565 -11.91 -21.49 -18.06
C THR A 565 -13.11 -21.90 -18.92
N LYS A 566 -12.90 -22.37 -20.16
CA LYS A 566 -13.96 -22.95 -21.00
C LYS A 566 -14.44 -24.30 -20.43
N GLU A 567 -13.52 -25.13 -19.95
CA GLU A 567 -13.81 -26.38 -19.25
C GLU A 567 -14.40 -26.20 -17.85
N LYS A 568 -14.65 -25.00 -17.32
CA LYS A 568 -15.37 -24.82 -16.04
C LYS A 568 -16.89 -24.96 -16.18
N TRP A 569 -17.43 -24.81 -17.39
CA TRP A 569 -18.88 -24.71 -17.66
C TRP A 569 -19.38 -25.78 -18.65
N MET A 570 -18.67 -26.89 -18.76
CA MET A 570 -19.04 -28.11 -19.51
C MET A 570 -19.62 -29.21 -18.57
N PRO A 571 -19.94 -30.42 -19.05
CA PRO A 571 -20.54 -31.46 -18.20
C PRO A 571 -19.66 -32.10 -17.11
N ASN A 572 -18.33 -31.96 -17.18
CA ASN A 572 -17.37 -32.71 -16.36
C ASN A 572 -16.52 -31.83 -15.42
N CYS A 573 -17.02 -30.66 -15.03
CA CYS A 573 -16.20 -29.54 -14.55
C CYS A 573 -16.01 -29.46 -13.03
N THR A 574 -14.94 -28.77 -12.63
CA THR A 574 -14.76 -28.27 -11.26
C THR A 574 -15.24 -26.83 -11.13
N LEU A 575 -16.09 -26.60 -10.12
CA LEU A 575 -16.70 -25.30 -9.86
C LEU A 575 -15.93 -24.57 -8.74
N CYS A 576 -15.61 -23.30 -8.97
CA CYS A 576 -14.87 -22.47 -8.01
C CYS A 576 -15.80 -21.82 -6.98
N GLU A 577 -15.32 -21.68 -5.75
CA GLU A 577 -16.02 -20.99 -4.66
C GLU A 577 -16.27 -19.50 -4.98
N THR A 578 -15.29 -18.81 -5.58
CA THR A 578 -15.45 -17.41 -6.00
C THR A 578 -16.55 -17.29 -7.06
N ASP A 579 -16.61 -18.23 -8.01
CA ASP A 579 -17.65 -18.26 -9.04
C ASP A 579 -19.04 -18.51 -8.44
N PHE A 580 -19.14 -19.29 -7.37
CA PHE A 580 -20.37 -19.49 -6.62
C PHE A 580 -20.88 -18.19 -5.98
N LEU A 581 -20.01 -17.45 -5.27
CA LEU A 581 -20.38 -16.17 -4.66
C LEU A 581 -20.75 -15.11 -5.70
N ASN A 582 -20.01 -15.06 -6.80
CA ASN A 582 -20.29 -14.15 -7.91
C ASN A 582 -21.63 -14.50 -8.57
N SER A 583 -21.88 -15.78 -8.84
CA SER A 583 -23.13 -16.24 -9.47
C SER A 583 -24.34 -15.98 -8.59
N LEU A 584 -24.22 -16.10 -7.26
CA LEU A 584 -25.29 -15.71 -6.32
C LEU A 584 -25.62 -14.21 -6.42
N THR A 585 -24.59 -13.38 -6.47
CA THR A 585 -24.76 -11.93 -6.56
C THR A 585 -25.36 -11.52 -7.90
N ILE A 586 -24.91 -12.14 -8.99
CA ILE A 586 -25.47 -11.95 -10.34
C ILE A 586 -26.93 -12.40 -10.36
N TYR A 587 -27.23 -13.60 -9.86
CA TYR A 587 -28.59 -14.15 -9.87
C TYR A 587 -29.62 -13.25 -9.18
N LEU A 588 -29.24 -12.63 -8.05
CA LEU A 588 -30.13 -11.73 -7.31
C LEU A 588 -30.53 -10.46 -8.10
N LYS A 589 -29.78 -10.12 -9.16
CA LYS A 589 -30.01 -8.96 -10.03
C LYS A 589 -30.52 -9.34 -11.42
N THR A 590 -30.38 -10.60 -11.81
CA THR A 590 -30.81 -11.12 -13.13
C THR A 590 -32.27 -11.56 -13.10
N ASP A 591 -33.02 -11.30 -14.18
CA ASP A 591 -34.39 -11.79 -14.29
C ASP A 591 -34.44 -13.32 -14.51
N ILE A 592 -35.59 -13.91 -14.19
CA ILE A 592 -35.82 -15.36 -14.23
C ILE A 592 -35.62 -15.94 -15.64
N ALA A 593 -36.09 -15.25 -16.68
CA ALA A 593 -36.07 -15.78 -18.04
C ALA A 593 -34.66 -15.78 -18.63
N THR A 594 -33.85 -14.77 -18.27
CA THR A 594 -32.41 -14.73 -18.57
C THR A 594 -31.65 -15.80 -17.78
N SER A 595 -31.95 -15.96 -16.49
CA SER A 595 -31.28 -16.95 -15.64
C SER A 595 -31.55 -18.40 -16.10
N LEU A 596 -32.77 -18.72 -16.53
CA LEU A 596 -33.13 -20.05 -17.06
C LEU A 596 -32.43 -20.41 -18.38
N ARG A 597 -32.05 -19.40 -19.18
CA ARG A 597 -31.39 -19.56 -20.49
C ARG A 597 -29.88 -19.27 -20.47
N SER A 598 -29.34 -18.90 -19.30
CA SER A 598 -27.95 -18.51 -19.12
C SER A 598 -26.95 -19.62 -19.44
N ASP A 599 -25.84 -19.33 -20.09
CA ASP A 599 -24.76 -20.31 -20.28
C ASP A 599 -24.00 -20.63 -18.96
N ASN A 600 -24.14 -19.77 -17.93
CA ASN A 600 -23.73 -20.08 -16.57
C ASN A 600 -24.77 -20.99 -15.90
N TYR A 601 -24.39 -22.24 -15.64
CA TYR A 601 -25.25 -23.25 -15.04
C TYR A 601 -25.67 -22.95 -13.60
N LEU A 602 -24.90 -22.19 -12.81
CA LEU A 602 -25.31 -21.81 -11.46
C LEU A 602 -26.50 -20.87 -11.47
N LEU A 603 -26.58 -19.96 -12.44
CA LEU A 603 -27.76 -19.11 -12.62
C LEU A 603 -29.01 -19.95 -12.95
N ARG A 604 -28.86 -21.01 -13.75
CA ARG A 604 -29.95 -21.96 -14.01
C ARG A 604 -30.36 -22.73 -12.76
N VAL A 605 -29.38 -23.24 -12.00
CA VAL A 605 -29.62 -23.96 -10.73
C VAL A 605 -30.38 -23.09 -9.73
N PHE A 606 -29.96 -21.84 -9.54
CA PHE A 606 -30.67 -20.90 -8.67
C PHE A 606 -32.07 -20.60 -9.20
N ALA A 607 -32.24 -20.43 -10.51
CA ALA A 607 -33.54 -20.23 -11.13
C ALA A 607 -34.49 -21.43 -10.93
N TYR A 608 -34.01 -22.67 -11.05
CA TYR A 608 -34.84 -23.86 -10.83
C TYR A 608 -35.41 -23.89 -9.41
N MET A 609 -34.63 -23.47 -8.42
CA MET A 609 -35.04 -23.48 -7.01
C MET A 609 -35.90 -22.26 -6.61
N ASP A 610 -36.05 -21.27 -7.49
CA ASP A 610 -36.71 -20.01 -7.19
C ASP A 610 -38.24 -20.11 -7.20
N ARG A 611 -38.89 -19.46 -6.25
CA ARG A 611 -40.35 -19.37 -6.10
C ARG A 611 -41.05 -18.74 -7.29
N ARG A 612 -40.36 -17.89 -8.06
CA ARG A 612 -40.88 -17.25 -9.27
C ARG A 612 -40.98 -18.24 -10.44
N VAL A 613 -40.32 -19.41 -10.37
CA VAL A 613 -40.47 -20.49 -11.36
C VAL A 613 -41.56 -21.46 -10.91
N GLY A 614 -42.72 -21.36 -11.56
CA GLY A 614 -43.87 -22.24 -11.32
C GLY A 614 -43.82 -23.55 -12.12
N LYS A 615 -44.70 -24.50 -11.74
CA LYS A 615 -44.79 -25.84 -12.36
C LYS A 615 -44.92 -25.82 -13.89
N ARG A 616 -45.70 -24.89 -14.45
CA ARG A 616 -45.87 -24.75 -15.91
C ARG A 616 -44.55 -24.39 -16.62
N THR A 617 -43.71 -23.57 -15.99
CA THR A 617 -42.40 -23.20 -16.54
C THR A 617 -41.44 -24.37 -16.47
N LEU A 618 -41.41 -25.11 -15.35
CA LEU A 618 -40.60 -26.32 -15.22
C LEU A 618 -40.94 -27.33 -16.33
N ILE A 619 -42.23 -27.62 -16.55
CA ILE A 619 -42.67 -28.53 -17.61
C ILE A 619 -42.24 -28.06 -19.01
N LYS A 620 -42.23 -26.75 -19.28
CA LYS A 620 -41.85 -26.19 -20.58
C LYS A 620 -40.36 -26.31 -20.87
N ILE A 621 -39.50 -26.19 -19.87
CA ILE A 621 -38.04 -26.23 -20.04
C ILE A 621 -37.48 -27.66 -19.95
N LYS A 622 -38.33 -28.68 -19.81
CA LYS A 622 -37.89 -30.07 -19.58
C LYS A 622 -36.88 -30.55 -20.63
N ASP A 623 -37.14 -30.26 -21.91
CA ASP A 623 -36.34 -30.75 -23.04
C ASP A 623 -35.01 -29.97 -23.12
N ASP A 624 -35.01 -28.70 -22.69
CA ASP A 624 -33.80 -27.88 -22.56
C ASP A 624 -32.89 -28.39 -21.43
N VAL A 625 -33.48 -29.00 -20.39
CA VAL A 625 -32.75 -29.52 -19.23
C VAL A 625 -32.10 -30.88 -19.51
N GLU A 626 -32.68 -31.74 -20.36
CA GLU A 626 -32.12 -33.06 -20.68
C GLU A 626 -30.69 -32.98 -21.25
N ASN A 627 -30.38 -31.89 -21.95
CA ASN A 627 -29.06 -31.64 -22.55
C ASN A 627 -28.05 -31.01 -21.57
N LEU A 628 -28.42 -30.77 -20.31
CA LEU A 628 -27.54 -30.17 -19.30
C LEU A 628 -26.73 -31.23 -18.52
N PRO A 629 -25.64 -30.80 -17.83
CA PRO A 629 -24.86 -31.70 -16.98
C PRO A 629 -25.69 -32.37 -15.89
N ASP A 630 -25.32 -33.59 -15.50
CA ASP A 630 -26.05 -34.39 -14.49
C ASP A 630 -26.23 -33.65 -13.15
N TRP A 631 -25.20 -32.93 -12.71
CA TRP A 631 -25.26 -32.15 -11.46
C TRP A 631 -26.28 -31.00 -11.53
N VAL A 632 -26.48 -30.41 -12.72
CA VAL A 632 -27.50 -29.36 -12.94
C VAL A 632 -28.90 -29.98 -13.01
N LYS A 633 -29.04 -31.10 -13.72
CA LYS A 633 -30.28 -31.87 -13.83
C LYS A 633 -30.79 -32.34 -12.47
N GLN A 634 -29.89 -32.64 -11.54
CA GLN A 634 -30.24 -33.03 -10.18
C GLN A 634 -31.06 -31.95 -9.45
N PHE A 635 -30.70 -30.67 -9.56
CA PHE A 635 -31.47 -29.57 -8.95
C PHE A 635 -32.86 -29.41 -9.57
N TYR A 636 -32.97 -29.59 -10.89
CA TYR A 636 -34.26 -29.61 -11.57
C TYR A 636 -35.14 -30.78 -11.13
N ARG A 637 -34.57 -31.99 -10.97
CA ARG A 637 -35.28 -33.17 -10.46
C ARG A 637 -35.78 -32.95 -9.03
N ILE A 638 -34.92 -32.45 -8.14
CA ILE A 638 -35.29 -32.13 -6.75
C ILE A 638 -36.45 -31.14 -6.72
N ARG A 639 -36.41 -30.11 -7.56
CA ARG A 639 -37.52 -29.15 -7.69
C ARG A 639 -38.81 -29.82 -8.16
N CYS A 640 -38.73 -30.65 -9.21
CA CYS A 640 -39.89 -31.36 -9.75
C CYS A 640 -40.51 -32.32 -8.73
N GLU A 641 -39.69 -33.12 -8.04
CA GLU A 641 -40.13 -34.03 -6.98
C GLU A 641 -40.79 -33.27 -5.82
N ALA A 642 -40.18 -32.18 -5.36
CA ALA A 642 -40.74 -31.34 -4.30
C ALA A 642 -42.10 -30.72 -4.66
N ASP A 643 -42.34 -30.45 -5.95
CA ASP A 643 -43.60 -29.93 -6.48
C ASP A 643 -44.58 -31.03 -6.93
N GLY A 644 -44.24 -32.32 -6.78
CA GLY A 644 -45.08 -33.44 -7.21
C GLY A 644 -45.21 -33.57 -8.72
N ILE A 645 -44.22 -33.12 -9.48
CA ILE A 645 -44.11 -33.26 -10.93
C ILE A 645 -43.38 -34.59 -11.21
N ILE A 646 -44.06 -35.55 -11.83
CA ILE A 646 -43.52 -36.89 -12.07
C ILE A 646 -42.52 -36.85 -13.25
N PHE A 647 -41.22 -37.09 -13.00
CA PHE A 647 -40.17 -37.12 -14.05
C PHE A 647 -38.85 -37.82 -13.61
N PRO A 648 -38.26 -38.79 -14.37
CA PRO A 648 -38.89 -39.80 -15.24
C PRO A 648 -39.24 -41.08 -14.43
N PRO A 649 -39.95 -42.08 -14.99
CA PRO A 649 -40.34 -43.29 -14.25
C PRO A 649 -39.12 -44.13 -13.79
N LYS A 650 -39.25 -44.77 -12.63
CA LYS A 650 -38.23 -45.62 -11.97
C LYS A 650 -37.63 -46.71 -12.88
N ARG A 651 -36.32 -46.94 -12.71
CA ARG A 651 -35.80 -48.29 -12.45
C ARG A 651 -35.05 -48.28 -11.11
N ILE A 652 -35.64 -48.97 -10.14
CA ILE A 652 -34.96 -49.51 -8.95
C ILE A 652 -34.59 -50.94 -9.32
N THR A 653 -33.32 -51.31 -9.16
CA THR A 653 -32.85 -52.65 -8.78
C THR A 653 -31.46 -52.43 -8.15
N ASP A 654 -31.35 -52.47 -6.83
CA ASP A 654 -31.07 -53.67 -5.99
C ASP A 654 -29.54 -53.86 -5.95
N GLU A 655 -28.83 -53.89 -4.82
CA GLU A 655 -29.09 -54.38 -3.47
C GLU A 655 -28.27 -53.47 -2.49
N THR A 656 -28.49 -53.34 -1.19
CA THR A 656 -28.86 -54.36 -0.21
C THR A 656 -29.36 -53.70 1.10
N VAL A 657 -30.29 -54.41 1.75
CA VAL A 657 -30.69 -54.40 3.18
C VAL A 657 -31.72 -53.37 3.67
N VAL A 658 -32.95 -53.87 3.65
CA VAL A 658 -34.10 -53.56 4.53
C VAL A 658 -34.00 -54.41 5.82
N CYS A 659 -34.38 -53.85 6.99
CA CYS A 659 -35.18 -54.43 8.11
C CYS A 659 -34.90 -53.66 9.43
N LEU A 660 -35.81 -53.29 10.35
CA LEU A 660 -37.12 -53.80 10.79
C LEU A 660 -37.95 -52.65 11.42
N THR A 661 -39.27 -52.65 11.22
CA THR A 661 -40.21 -52.15 12.24
C THR A 661 -40.30 -53.17 13.38
N ARG A 662 -40.55 -52.73 14.61
CA ARG A 662 -41.01 -53.67 15.65
C ARG A 662 -42.29 -53.17 16.31
N LYS A 663 -43.22 -54.10 16.50
CA LYS A 663 -43.85 -54.23 17.81
C LYS A 663 -42.80 -54.69 18.79
#